data_AF-A0A7V5S838-F1
#
_entry.id   AF-A0A7V5S838-F1
#
_cell.length_a   1.000
_cell.length_b   1.000
_cell.length_c   1.000
_cell.angle_alpha   90.00
_cell.angle_beta   90.00
_cell.angle_gamma   90.00
#
_symmetry.space_group_name_H-M   'P 1'
#
loop_
_entity.id
_entity.type
_entity.pdbx_description
1 polymer ?
#
loop_
_entity_poly.entity_id
_entity_poly.type
_entity_poly.pdbx_seq_one_letter_code
_entity_poly.pdbx_strand_id
1 'polypeptide(L)'
;MQLYKAAKELNTTIAELVARLETRGIKKRKHSFENLTEEEYKIAQELFTKPEPTPQAPATQPSPPLKAPEPHAEPTPERPEPPRPQAPSAAPPGAKPAPAAPPVTSQAPVSHASAAQAVAPAPAKPKAEAKTEVLEKPAPPPPPVRPLVPRPPVVTILGHVDHGKTTLLDYIRKTHVAASEAGGITQSIGAYQVEYKNKKITFIDTPGHKAFANMRARGAQVTDIAVLVVAADDGIMEQTREAISHARVAKVPIIVAINKIDKPTASVQRVKEQLAREGLTPEDWGGETITVPISALTGQGVDELLEMILLVAELQELKADPKALPRGVVIESALDPTRGPIATVIVQDGTLRERDIMVCHTAYGRIRALLDDRGRRVSEAGPGSAVQVLGLSEVPGAGERFEVMTDLMEAKRLVEARLEELRRKRVEKPRRTIQDILQQQAHAKTRVLQIILKADSVGCLEAVRNELKNIKVESVQLEFLHEGVGNVNESDVLLASTVKDAVIIGFRTGVDDKAAKLADQEGVSIRLYDVIYHLTDDVKRALQGLVAPQIRETKIGEAEVRRIFKIPTVGVVAGCYVRDGYVLREARVRVKRNDTVIFDGAIASLKHRDRDERKIEKDKECGIKIAGFEKVAEGDILEFYTREVVKGF
;
A
#
# COMPACT_ATOMS: atom_id res chain seq x y z
N MET A 1 -5.62 13.91 55.37
CA MET A 1 -5.34 14.18 53.94
C MET A 1 -4.39 13.13 53.38
N GLN A 2 -4.58 12.68 52.12
CA GLN A 2 -3.72 11.65 51.51
C GLN A 2 -2.29 12.15 51.27
N LEU A 3 -1.29 11.29 51.46
CA LEU A 3 0.15 11.58 51.31
C LEU A 3 0.50 12.15 49.92
N TYR A 4 -0.10 11.62 48.86
CA TYR A 4 0.09 12.15 47.50
C TYR A 4 -0.44 13.58 47.35
N LYS A 5 -1.60 13.91 47.94
CA LYS A 5 -2.15 15.28 47.90
C LYS A 5 -1.27 16.24 48.72
N ALA A 6 -0.82 15.82 49.89
CA ALA A 6 0.09 16.62 50.73
C ALA A 6 1.44 16.89 50.04
N ALA A 7 2.04 15.88 49.41
CA ALA A 7 3.27 16.06 48.64
C ALA A 7 3.09 17.03 47.46
N LYS A 8 1.94 16.96 46.76
CA LYS A 8 1.60 17.86 45.66
C LYS A 8 1.36 19.30 46.10
N GLU A 9 0.68 19.53 47.23
CA GLU A 9 0.46 20.88 47.77
C GLU A 9 1.75 21.52 48.31
N LEU A 10 2.67 20.70 48.84
CA LEU A 10 3.97 21.14 49.37
C LEU A 10 5.11 21.14 48.31
N ASN A 11 4.79 20.94 47.02
CA ASN A 11 5.76 20.89 45.91
C ASN A 11 6.98 19.95 46.16
N THR A 12 6.74 18.79 46.77
CA THR A 12 7.77 17.79 47.11
C THR A 12 7.38 16.39 46.66
N THR A 13 8.29 15.42 46.80
CA THR A 13 8.00 14.00 46.53
C THR A 13 7.47 13.30 47.78
N ILE A 14 6.68 12.24 47.60
CA ILE A 14 6.20 11.39 48.72
C ILE A 14 7.40 10.86 49.55
N ALA A 15 8.51 10.50 48.89
CA ALA A 15 9.68 9.98 49.57
C ALA A 15 10.37 11.02 50.47
N GLU A 16 10.48 12.27 50.00
CA GLU A 16 11.07 13.37 50.77
C GLU A 16 10.13 13.85 51.90
N LEU A 17 8.82 13.92 51.63
CA LEU A 17 7.81 14.24 52.65
C LEU A 17 7.85 13.24 53.82
N VAL A 18 7.87 11.92 53.53
CA VAL A 18 8.02 10.89 54.57
C VAL A 18 9.34 11.03 55.31
N ALA A 19 10.46 11.25 54.60
CA ALA A 19 11.77 11.41 55.24
C ALA A 19 11.82 12.62 56.19
N ARG A 20 11.20 13.76 55.85
CA ARG A 20 11.13 14.91 56.76
C ARG A 20 10.18 14.68 57.93
N LEU A 21 9.06 13.99 57.73
CA LEU A 21 8.14 13.61 58.83
C LEU A 21 8.80 12.67 59.84
N GLU A 22 9.66 11.75 59.38
CA GLU A 22 10.45 10.88 60.25
C GLU A 22 11.39 11.68 61.18
N THR A 23 11.92 12.85 60.76
CA THR A 23 12.74 13.72 61.64
C THR A 23 11.96 14.29 62.84
N ARG A 24 10.63 14.34 62.76
CA ARG A 24 9.73 14.71 63.87
C ARG A 24 9.09 13.49 64.56
N GLY A 25 9.58 12.28 64.28
CA GLY A 25 9.11 11.03 64.88
C GLY A 25 7.87 10.42 64.22
N ILE A 26 7.34 11.02 63.16
CA ILE A 26 6.12 10.58 62.47
C ILE A 26 6.50 9.57 61.38
N LYS A 27 6.35 8.28 61.67
CA LYS A 27 6.58 7.20 60.69
C LYS A 27 5.32 6.92 59.87
N LYS A 28 5.44 7.03 58.55
CA LYS A 28 4.41 6.65 57.55
C LYS A 28 5.01 5.74 56.50
N ARG A 29 4.22 4.85 55.88
CA ARG A 29 4.75 4.03 54.77
C ARG A 29 4.79 4.88 53.50
N LYS A 30 5.70 4.53 52.59
CA LYS A 30 5.87 5.21 51.28
C LYS A 30 4.80 4.78 50.26
N HIS A 31 3.52 4.82 50.65
CA HIS A 31 2.37 4.50 49.80
C HIS A 31 1.47 5.72 49.59
N SER A 32 1.09 5.97 48.33
CA SER A 32 0.38 7.18 47.89
C SER A 32 -0.99 7.42 48.54
N PHE A 33 -1.62 6.37 49.05
CA PHE A 33 -2.97 6.38 49.63
C PHE A 33 -3.00 6.44 51.17
N GLU A 34 -1.85 6.45 51.83
CA GLU A 34 -1.79 6.60 53.29
C GLU A 34 -2.17 8.02 53.71
N ASN A 35 -2.85 8.17 54.85
CA ASN A 35 -3.40 9.44 55.31
C ASN A 35 -2.55 10.09 56.42
N LEU A 36 -2.31 11.40 56.27
CA LEU A 36 -1.97 12.28 57.40
C LEU A 36 -3.25 12.70 58.13
N THR A 37 -3.18 12.86 59.44
CA THR A 37 -4.11 13.68 60.23
C THR A 37 -3.90 15.17 59.94
N GLU A 38 -4.80 16.04 60.41
CA GLU A 38 -4.65 17.50 60.23
C GLU A 38 -3.45 18.06 60.99
N GLU A 39 -3.11 17.49 62.15
CA GLU A 39 -1.95 17.87 62.94
C GLU A 39 -0.64 17.50 62.24
N GLU A 40 -0.54 16.26 61.72
CA GLU A 40 0.61 15.82 60.92
C GLU A 40 0.77 16.67 59.65
N TYR A 41 -0.33 17.14 59.05
CA TYR A 41 -0.27 18.01 57.88
C TYR A 41 0.18 19.44 58.21
N LYS A 42 -0.21 20.02 59.35
CA LYS A 42 0.34 21.30 59.84
C LYS A 42 1.85 21.21 60.10
N ILE A 43 2.31 20.13 60.73
CA ILE A 43 3.75 19.87 60.93
C ILE A 43 4.47 19.76 59.58
N ALA A 44 3.87 19.12 58.58
CA ALA A 44 4.41 19.12 57.22
C ALA A 44 4.49 20.53 56.62
N GLN A 45 3.46 21.36 56.76
CA GLN A 45 3.50 22.76 56.27
C GLN A 45 4.64 23.56 56.91
N GLU A 46 4.84 23.46 58.24
CA GLU A 46 5.95 24.13 58.95
C GLU A 46 7.34 23.68 58.45
N LEU A 47 7.51 22.39 58.17
CA LEU A 47 8.78 21.83 57.66
C LEU A 47 9.15 22.27 56.24
N PHE A 48 8.23 22.93 55.52
CA PHE A 48 8.40 23.40 54.15
C PHE A 48 8.12 24.91 53.99
N THR A 49 7.84 25.68 55.06
CA THR A 49 7.59 27.13 54.98
C THR A 49 8.53 27.99 55.82
N LYS A 50 9.61 28.51 55.19
CA LYS A 50 10.27 29.78 55.55
C LYS A 50 11.32 30.20 54.50
N PRO A 51 11.24 31.41 53.92
CA PRO A 51 12.31 32.06 53.16
C PRO A 51 12.94 33.27 53.91
N GLU A 52 13.92 33.90 53.24
CA GLU A 52 14.58 35.20 53.51
C GLU A 52 15.81 35.26 54.45
N PRO A 53 16.73 36.25 54.28
CA PRO A 53 16.92 37.19 53.15
C PRO A 53 18.35 37.19 52.54
N THR A 54 18.49 37.69 51.30
CA THR A 54 19.79 38.02 50.68
C THR A 54 20.23 39.44 51.08
N PRO A 55 21.52 39.66 51.38
CA PRO A 55 22.15 40.89 50.88
C PRO A 55 23.64 40.77 50.46
N GLN A 56 23.95 41.52 49.38
CA GLN A 56 25.25 42.10 48.99
C GLN A 56 26.39 41.20 48.47
N ALA A 57 26.85 41.54 47.27
CA ALA A 57 28.21 41.31 46.77
C ALA A 57 29.07 42.57 47.02
N PRO A 58 30.41 42.49 47.05
CA PRO A 58 31.14 42.63 45.78
C PRO A 58 32.50 41.90 45.63
N ALA A 59 32.88 41.75 44.36
CA ALA A 59 34.24 41.75 43.77
C ALA A 59 35.20 40.53 43.86
N THR A 60 35.72 40.17 42.66
CA THR A 60 37.00 39.47 42.35
C THR A 60 37.19 38.03 42.87
N GLN A 61 37.71 37.05 42.10
CA GLN A 61 38.40 36.99 40.79
C GLN A 61 38.02 35.67 40.05
N PRO A 62 38.35 35.49 38.75
CA PRO A 62 37.86 34.35 37.96
C PRO A 62 38.59 33.02 38.26
N SER A 63 37.80 31.97 38.49
CA SER A 63 38.28 30.58 38.54
C SER A 63 38.77 30.10 37.16
N PRO A 64 39.77 29.19 37.10
CA PRO A 64 40.43 28.83 35.84
C PRO A 64 39.52 28.04 34.88
N PRO A 65 39.77 28.13 33.56
CA PRO A 65 38.95 27.42 32.57
C PRO A 65 39.10 25.90 32.70
N LEU A 66 37.97 25.20 32.60
CA LEU A 66 37.94 23.79 32.27
C LEU A 66 38.73 23.58 30.97
N LYS A 67 39.74 22.70 31.00
CA LYS A 67 40.50 22.34 29.81
C LYS A 67 39.54 21.86 28.71
N ALA A 68 39.58 22.53 27.57
CA ALA A 68 39.09 21.93 26.33
C ALA A 68 39.87 20.61 26.08
N PRO A 69 39.22 19.59 25.51
CA PRO A 69 39.94 18.39 25.07
C PRO A 69 40.99 18.80 24.01
N GLU A 70 42.21 18.29 24.18
CA GLU A 70 43.25 18.42 23.16
C GLU A 70 42.80 17.72 21.87
N PRO A 71 43.18 18.22 20.69
CA PRO A 71 42.69 17.69 19.42
C PRO A 71 43.18 16.25 19.24
N HIS A 72 42.25 15.32 19.02
CA HIS A 72 42.61 13.99 18.55
C HIS A 72 43.35 14.13 17.21
N ALA A 73 44.55 13.54 17.16
CA ALA A 73 45.42 13.60 16.00
C ALA A 73 44.74 13.06 14.73
N GLU A 74 45.12 13.62 13.58
CA GLU A 74 44.75 13.08 12.27
C GLU A 74 45.19 11.61 12.16
N PRO A 75 44.35 10.71 11.62
CA PRO A 75 44.78 9.35 11.34
C PRO A 75 45.80 9.36 10.19
N THR A 76 47.08 9.27 10.56
CA THR A 76 48.14 8.97 9.59
C THR A 76 47.86 7.57 9.00
N PRO A 77 47.93 7.38 7.67
CA PRO A 77 47.43 6.15 7.05
C PRO A 77 48.20 4.91 7.51
N GLU A 78 47.46 3.90 7.99
CA GLU A 78 48.03 2.58 8.25
C GLU A 78 48.63 2.01 6.96
N ARG A 79 49.89 1.59 7.05
CA ARG A 79 50.51 0.75 6.02
C ARG A 79 49.80 -0.62 6.03
N PRO A 80 49.56 -1.23 4.86
CA PRO A 80 48.94 -2.54 4.80
C PRO A 80 49.85 -3.60 5.46
N GLU A 81 49.28 -4.42 6.35
CA GLU A 81 49.95 -5.61 6.86
C GLU A 81 50.22 -6.62 5.73
N PRO A 82 51.32 -7.39 5.80
CA PRO A 82 51.69 -8.33 4.75
C PRO A 82 50.75 -9.56 4.73
N PRO A 83 50.39 -10.09 3.55
CA PRO A 83 49.52 -11.26 3.46
C PRO A 83 50.19 -12.51 4.04
N ARG A 84 49.48 -13.22 4.93
CA ARG A 84 49.88 -14.56 5.37
C ARG A 84 49.69 -15.59 4.25
N PRO A 85 50.58 -16.59 4.13
CA PRO A 85 50.71 -17.38 2.91
C PRO A 85 49.51 -18.30 2.65
N GLN A 86 49.04 -18.30 1.41
CA GLN A 86 48.11 -19.30 0.88
C GLN A 86 48.86 -20.61 0.60
N ALA A 87 48.22 -21.75 0.85
CA ALA A 87 48.73 -23.05 0.40
C ALA A 87 48.69 -23.13 -1.14
N PRO A 88 49.70 -23.72 -1.81
CA PRO A 88 49.82 -23.64 -3.26
C PRO A 88 48.79 -24.53 -3.98
N SER A 89 47.96 -23.89 -4.81
CA SER A 89 47.26 -24.59 -5.89
C SER A 89 48.27 -24.97 -6.98
N ALA A 90 48.29 -26.24 -7.38
CA ALA A 90 49.25 -26.75 -8.37
C ALA A 90 48.88 -26.28 -9.80
N ALA A 91 49.83 -25.65 -10.46
CA ALA A 91 49.74 -25.23 -11.86
C ALA A 91 50.03 -26.38 -12.86
N PRO A 92 49.63 -26.27 -14.14
CA PRO A 92 49.62 -27.40 -15.08
C PRO A 92 50.84 -27.43 -16.04
N PRO A 93 51.11 -28.59 -16.65
CA PRO A 93 51.54 -28.71 -18.05
C PRO A 93 50.32 -29.11 -18.92
N GLY A 94 50.22 -28.85 -20.21
CA GLY A 94 51.21 -28.46 -21.22
C GLY A 94 50.76 -29.12 -22.54
N ALA A 95 50.60 -28.37 -23.63
CA ALA A 95 49.65 -28.73 -24.70
C ALA A 95 50.26 -29.38 -25.97
N LYS A 96 49.34 -29.92 -26.81
CA LYS A 96 49.42 -30.27 -28.26
C LYS A 96 49.84 -31.72 -28.63
N PRO A 97 49.50 -32.22 -29.85
CA PRO A 97 48.54 -31.73 -30.87
C PRO A 97 47.49 -32.77 -31.34
N ALA A 98 46.54 -32.35 -32.19
CA ALA A 98 45.65 -33.24 -32.98
C ALA A 98 46.40 -33.92 -34.15
N PRO A 99 45.82 -34.96 -34.80
CA PRO A 99 45.10 -34.69 -36.06
C PRO A 99 43.90 -35.61 -36.44
N ALA A 100 43.08 -35.08 -37.34
CA ALA A 100 42.30 -35.65 -38.47
C ALA A 100 41.79 -37.13 -38.55
N ALA A 101 40.60 -37.26 -39.16
CA ALA A 101 40.00 -38.45 -39.82
C ALA A 101 40.80 -38.88 -41.10
N PRO A 102 40.48 -39.96 -41.88
CA PRO A 102 39.20 -40.71 -42.11
C PRO A 102 39.43 -42.25 -42.28
N PRO A 103 38.87 -43.05 -43.25
CA PRO A 103 37.55 -43.11 -43.93
C PRO A 103 36.85 -44.51 -43.92
N VAL A 104 35.57 -44.53 -44.37
CA VAL A 104 34.82 -45.44 -45.32
C VAL A 104 35.31 -46.88 -45.67
N THR A 105 34.34 -47.71 -46.13
CA THR A 105 34.39 -49.01 -46.91
C THR A 105 34.57 -50.31 -46.09
N SER A 106 33.54 -51.17 -45.97
CA SER A 106 33.15 -52.33 -46.83
C SER A 106 33.95 -53.63 -46.55
N GLN A 107 33.45 -54.88 -46.68
CA GLN A 107 32.39 -55.44 -47.53
C GLN A 107 31.56 -56.56 -46.82
N ALA A 108 30.58 -57.14 -47.56
CA ALA A 108 29.76 -58.30 -47.20
C ALA A 108 30.52 -59.65 -47.48
N PRO A 109 29.95 -60.86 -47.76
CA PRO A 109 28.61 -61.28 -48.28
C PRO A 109 27.90 -62.32 -47.35
N VAL A 110 26.80 -63.03 -47.63
CA VAL A 110 25.90 -63.35 -48.79
C VAL A 110 24.45 -63.49 -48.23
N SER A 111 23.32 -63.75 -48.90
CA SER A 111 22.92 -64.04 -50.30
C SER A 111 21.39 -63.83 -50.50
N HIS A 112 20.96 -63.68 -51.76
CA HIS A 112 19.66 -64.01 -52.42
C HIS A 112 18.41 -64.39 -51.57
N ALA A 113 17.20 -63.88 -51.86
CA ALA A 113 16.53 -64.02 -53.16
C ALA A 113 15.39 -63.01 -53.47
N SER A 114 14.97 -63.02 -54.74
CA SER A 114 13.98 -62.15 -55.41
C SER A 114 12.50 -62.47 -55.11
N ALA A 115 11.63 -61.45 -55.07
CA ALA A 115 10.49 -61.30 -56.00
C ALA A 115 9.64 -60.04 -55.70
N ALA A 116 9.00 -59.49 -56.73
CA ALA A 116 8.17 -58.28 -56.65
C ALA A 116 6.68 -58.59 -56.48
N GLN A 117 5.92 -57.65 -55.90
CA GLN A 117 4.77 -57.02 -56.58
C GLN A 117 4.23 -55.82 -55.80
N ALA A 118 3.77 -54.80 -56.54
CA ALA A 118 3.12 -53.60 -56.01
C ALA A 118 1.62 -53.62 -56.36
N VAL A 119 0.76 -53.19 -55.43
CA VAL A 119 -0.66 -52.93 -55.67
C VAL A 119 -1.04 -51.59 -55.02
N ALA A 120 -1.78 -50.76 -55.76
CA ALA A 120 -2.19 -49.41 -55.37
C ALA A 120 -3.42 -49.42 -54.42
N PRO A 121 -3.68 -48.33 -53.67
CA PRO A 121 -4.70 -48.31 -52.62
C PRO A 121 -6.11 -47.90 -53.13
N ALA A 122 -7.14 -48.37 -52.43
CA ALA A 122 -8.56 -47.98 -52.60
C ALA A 122 -9.28 -48.08 -51.23
N PRO A 123 -10.50 -47.54 -51.04
CA PRO A 123 -10.66 -46.35 -50.19
C PRO A 123 -11.37 -46.59 -48.85
N ALA A 124 -11.31 -45.58 -47.98
CA ALA A 124 -11.90 -45.59 -46.64
C ALA A 124 -13.44 -45.76 -46.62
N LYS A 125 -13.93 -46.43 -45.58
CA LYS A 125 -15.34 -46.44 -45.14
C LYS A 125 -15.41 -46.15 -43.63
N PRO A 126 -16.51 -45.57 -43.14
CA PRO A 126 -16.52 -44.85 -41.87
C PRO A 126 -16.42 -45.77 -40.65
N LYS A 127 -15.65 -45.35 -39.64
CA LYS A 127 -15.68 -45.98 -38.32
C LYS A 127 -16.96 -45.58 -37.59
N ALA A 128 -17.67 -46.57 -37.07
CA ALA A 128 -18.83 -46.35 -36.21
C ALA A 128 -18.42 -45.66 -34.89
N GLU A 129 -19.31 -44.82 -34.37
CA GLU A 129 -19.15 -44.14 -33.09
C GLU A 129 -19.21 -45.16 -31.94
N ALA A 130 -18.04 -45.56 -31.44
CA ALA A 130 -17.96 -46.27 -30.18
C ALA A 130 -18.30 -45.29 -29.05
N LYS A 131 -19.52 -45.42 -28.50
CA LYS A 131 -19.91 -44.71 -27.28
C LYS A 131 -18.93 -45.06 -26.17
N THR A 132 -18.10 -44.09 -25.78
CA THR A 132 -17.26 -44.20 -24.60
C THR A 132 -18.17 -44.13 -23.38
N GLU A 133 -18.51 -45.28 -22.80
CA GLU A 133 -19.12 -45.31 -21.47
C GLU A 133 -18.13 -44.68 -20.50
N VAL A 134 -18.44 -43.45 -20.06
CA VAL A 134 -17.75 -42.81 -18.96
C VAL A 134 -18.08 -43.62 -17.73
N LEU A 135 -17.13 -44.46 -17.32
CA LEU A 135 -17.13 -45.08 -15.99
C LEU A 135 -17.05 -43.94 -14.96
N GLU A 136 -18.23 -43.47 -14.56
CA GLU A 136 -18.41 -42.61 -13.41
C GLU A 136 -17.75 -43.32 -12.23
N LYS A 137 -16.64 -42.75 -11.73
CA LYS A 137 -16.05 -43.24 -10.47
C LYS A 137 -17.17 -43.18 -9.44
N PRO A 138 -17.53 -44.27 -8.75
CA PRO A 138 -18.54 -44.21 -7.72
C PRO A 138 -18.15 -43.12 -6.74
N ALA A 139 -19.11 -42.25 -6.41
CA ALA A 139 -18.89 -41.16 -5.47
C ALA A 139 -18.20 -41.72 -4.21
N PRO A 140 -17.14 -41.08 -3.69
CA PRO A 140 -16.48 -41.57 -2.49
C PRO A 140 -17.55 -41.76 -1.41
N PRO A 141 -17.50 -42.87 -0.64
CA PRO A 141 -18.48 -43.12 0.40
C PRO A 141 -18.55 -41.89 1.30
N PRO A 142 -19.76 -41.48 1.75
CA PRO A 142 -19.89 -40.29 2.59
C PRO A 142 -18.90 -40.40 3.74
N PRO A 143 -18.10 -39.36 4.01
CA PRO A 143 -17.04 -39.45 5.01
C PRO A 143 -17.67 -39.93 6.32
N PRO A 144 -17.03 -40.89 7.03
CA PRO A 144 -17.60 -41.44 8.25
C PRO A 144 -17.93 -40.28 9.19
N VAL A 145 -19.15 -40.28 9.74
CA VAL A 145 -19.63 -39.22 10.63
C VAL A 145 -18.78 -39.24 11.89
N ARG A 146 -17.73 -38.42 11.89
CA ARG A 146 -16.75 -38.30 12.97
C ARG A 146 -17.24 -37.29 13.99
N PRO A 147 -16.88 -37.46 15.27
CA PRO A 147 -17.25 -36.50 16.30
C PRO A 147 -16.58 -35.15 16.02
N LEU A 148 -17.41 -34.14 15.78
CA LEU A 148 -16.97 -32.75 15.67
C LEU A 148 -16.52 -32.27 17.06
N VAL A 149 -15.31 -31.73 17.15
CA VAL A 149 -14.67 -31.26 18.40
C VAL A 149 -14.77 -29.74 18.45
N PRO A 150 -15.03 -29.11 19.62
CA PRO A 150 -14.98 -27.66 19.76
C PRO A 150 -13.64 -27.08 19.28
N ARG A 151 -13.66 -26.00 18.51
CA ARG A 151 -12.46 -25.33 17.99
C ARG A 151 -12.34 -23.88 18.50
N PRO A 152 -11.13 -23.31 18.50
CA PRO A 152 -10.93 -21.89 18.78
C PRO A 152 -11.79 -21.00 17.86
N PRO A 153 -12.45 -19.96 18.39
CA PRO A 153 -13.04 -18.92 17.56
C PRO A 153 -11.96 -18.13 16.83
N VAL A 154 -12.24 -17.83 15.57
CA VAL A 154 -11.47 -16.88 14.76
C VAL A 154 -12.19 -15.54 14.78
N VAL A 155 -11.51 -14.49 15.24
CA VAL A 155 -12.11 -13.20 15.59
C VAL A 155 -11.42 -12.08 14.80
N THR A 156 -12.17 -11.30 14.01
CA THR A 156 -11.61 -10.13 13.32
C THR A 156 -11.83 -8.87 14.13
N ILE A 157 -10.87 -7.96 14.12
CA ILE A 157 -11.06 -6.62 14.69
C ILE A 157 -11.25 -5.61 13.56
N LEU A 158 -12.38 -4.89 13.61
CA LEU A 158 -12.85 -3.93 12.61
C LEU A 158 -13.10 -2.55 13.24
N GLY A 159 -13.18 -1.50 12.42
CA GLY A 159 -13.45 -0.13 12.87
C GLY A 159 -12.55 0.93 12.21
N HIS A 160 -12.83 2.20 12.48
CA HIS A 160 -12.11 3.35 11.93
C HIS A 160 -10.61 3.37 12.31
N VAL A 161 -9.81 4.11 11.55
CA VAL A 161 -8.44 4.51 11.93
C VAL A 161 -8.48 5.25 13.28
N ASP A 162 -7.41 5.18 14.06
CA ASP A 162 -7.24 5.81 15.39
C ASP A 162 -8.27 5.47 16.49
N HIS A 163 -9.22 4.57 16.24
CA HIS A 163 -10.08 3.99 17.27
C HIS A 163 -9.36 3.00 18.21
N GLY A 164 -8.05 2.77 18.02
CA GLY A 164 -7.23 1.94 18.90
C GLY A 164 -7.36 0.42 18.69
N LYS A 165 -7.67 -0.03 17.45
CA LYS A 165 -7.68 -1.46 17.09
C LYS A 165 -6.34 -2.13 17.37
N THR A 166 -5.26 -1.62 16.78
CA THR A 166 -3.89 -2.14 16.94
C THR A 166 -3.45 -2.07 18.40
N THR A 167 -3.82 -1.00 19.13
CA THR A 167 -3.57 -0.86 20.58
C THR A 167 -4.27 -1.95 21.41
N LEU A 168 -5.52 -2.29 21.08
CA LEU A 168 -6.26 -3.37 21.75
C LEU A 168 -5.59 -4.73 21.50
N LEU A 169 -5.24 -4.99 20.24
CA LEU A 169 -4.54 -6.22 19.84
C LEU A 169 -3.17 -6.33 20.54
N ASP A 170 -2.41 -5.24 20.61
CA ASP A 170 -1.13 -5.16 21.33
C ASP A 170 -1.28 -5.42 22.83
N TYR A 171 -2.29 -4.84 23.49
CA TYR A 171 -2.56 -5.09 24.90
C TYR A 171 -2.87 -6.58 25.14
N ILE A 172 -3.74 -7.17 24.31
CA ILE A 172 -4.11 -8.60 24.40
C ILE A 172 -2.89 -9.50 24.16
N ARG A 173 -2.01 -9.15 23.21
CA ARG A 173 -0.75 -9.88 22.91
C ARG A 173 0.36 -9.66 23.93
N LYS A 174 0.29 -8.58 24.72
CA LYS A 174 1.38 -8.02 25.53
C LYS A 174 2.60 -7.64 24.67
N THR A 175 2.33 -6.99 23.52
CA THR A 175 3.32 -6.50 22.55
C THR A 175 3.20 -4.98 22.33
N HIS A 176 4.14 -4.40 21.58
CA HIS A 176 4.16 -2.98 21.20
C HIS A 176 4.39 -2.81 19.69
N VAL A 177 3.54 -3.44 18.86
CA VAL A 177 3.63 -3.38 17.40
C VAL A 177 3.17 -2.05 16.83
N ALA A 178 2.11 -1.44 17.38
CA ALA A 178 1.53 -0.17 16.91
C ALA A 178 2.53 1.00 16.92
N ALA A 179 3.51 0.97 17.83
CA ALA A 179 4.58 1.97 17.91
C ALA A 179 5.75 1.71 16.94
N SER A 180 5.79 0.53 16.32
CA SER A 180 6.86 0.09 15.41
C SER A 180 6.48 0.13 13.93
N GLU A 181 5.18 0.20 13.60
CA GLU A 181 4.71 0.29 12.22
C GLU A 181 4.85 1.71 11.65
N ALA A 182 5.32 1.80 10.40
CA ALA A 182 5.47 3.07 9.70
C ALA A 182 4.12 3.79 9.56
N GLY A 183 4.07 5.05 10.01
CA GLY A 183 2.84 5.84 10.03
C GLY A 183 1.89 5.55 11.19
N GLY A 184 2.25 4.66 12.13
CA GLY A 184 1.45 4.37 13.33
C GLY A 184 0.13 3.63 13.07
N ILE A 185 0.00 2.98 11.90
CA ILE A 185 -1.22 2.28 11.47
C ILE A 185 -0.90 0.88 10.93
N THR A 186 -1.75 -0.10 11.28
CA THR A 186 -1.72 -1.42 10.65
C THR A 186 -1.96 -1.29 9.15
N GLN A 187 -0.99 -1.73 8.33
CA GLN A 187 -1.07 -1.71 6.86
C GLN A 187 -1.03 -3.11 6.20
N SER A 188 -0.83 -4.18 6.98
CA SER A 188 -0.97 -5.58 6.53
C SER A 188 -2.00 -6.32 7.37
N ILE A 189 -2.64 -7.34 6.81
CA ILE A 189 -3.50 -8.23 7.60
C ILE A 189 -2.61 -9.23 8.38
N GLY A 190 -2.82 -9.30 9.70
CA GLY A 190 -2.07 -10.18 10.60
C GLY A 190 -2.98 -11.22 11.22
N ALA A 191 -2.45 -12.40 11.57
CA ALA A 191 -3.21 -13.42 12.31
C ALA A 191 -2.35 -14.01 13.42
N TYR A 192 -2.91 -14.12 14.63
CA TYR A 192 -2.19 -14.60 15.82
C TYR A 192 -3.11 -15.28 16.82
N GLN A 193 -2.57 -16.06 17.75
CA GLN A 193 -3.34 -16.85 18.72
C GLN A 193 -2.99 -16.48 20.17
N VAL A 194 -4.03 -16.33 21.00
CA VAL A 194 -3.91 -15.96 22.42
C VAL A 194 -4.64 -16.99 23.26
N GLU A 195 -4.11 -17.26 24.44
CA GLU A 195 -4.71 -18.18 25.40
C GLU A 195 -5.28 -17.40 26.59
N TYR A 196 -6.56 -17.60 26.87
CA TYR A 196 -7.32 -16.96 27.93
C TYR A 196 -8.20 -18.01 28.64
N LYS A 197 -8.07 -18.13 29.96
CA LYS A 197 -8.74 -19.17 30.77
C LYS A 197 -8.62 -20.60 30.18
N ASN A 198 -7.42 -20.98 29.72
CA ASN A 198 -7.10 -22.25 29.05
C ASN A 198 -7.87 -22.51 27.75
N LYS A 199 -8.50 -21.49 27.16
CA LYS A 199 -9.13 -21.53 25.83
C LYS A 199 -8.32 -20.64 24.89
N LYS A 200 -8.22 -21.07 23.63
CA LYS A 200 -7.51 -20.33 22.58
C LYS A 200 -8.49 -19.46 21.80
N ILE A 201 -8.06 -18.25 21.47
CA ILE A 201 -8.76 -17.31 20.58
C ILE A 201 -7.77 -16.92 19.49
N THR A 202 -8.18 -17.03 18.23
CA THR A 202 -7.34 -16.62 17.08
C THR A 202 -7.83 -15.27 16.59
N PHE A 203 -6.99 -14.24 16.63
CA PHE A 203 -7.33 -12.90 16.17
C PHE A 203 -6.80 -12.65 14.75
N ILE A 204 -7.59 -11.96 13.95
CA ILE A 204 -7.19 -11.34 12.69
C ILE A 204 -7.16 -9.81 12.89
N ASP A 205 -5.98 -9.20 12.74
CA ASP A 205 -5.83 -7.75 12.64
C ASP A 205 -6.07 -7.31 11.20
N THR A 206 -6.98 -6.36 10.96
CA THR A 206 -7.25 -5.82 9.64
C THR A 206 -7.02 -4.31 9.59
N PRO A 207 -6.33 -3.79 8.54
CA PRO A 207 -6.14 -2.36 8.37
C PRO A 207 -7.46 -1.56 8.34
N GLY A 208 -7.50 -0.50 9.14
CA GLY A 208 -8.66 0.41 9.21
C GLY A 208 -8.83 1.32 8.00
N HIS A 209 -7.76 1.59 7.25
CA HIS A 209 -7.78 2.60 6.20
C HIS A 209 -8.61 2.18 4.97
N LYS A 210 -9.26 3.15 4.31
CA LYS A 210 -10.20 2.93 3.20
C LYS A 210 -9.62 2.03 2.09
N ALA A 211 -8.35 2.24 1.71
CA ALA A 211 -7.61 1.47 0.72
C ALA A 211 -7.69 -0.06 0.90
N PHE A 212 -7.78 -0.51 2.15
CA PHE A 212 -7.76 -1.92 2.53
C PHE A 212 -9.16 -2.52 2.71
N ALA A 213 -10.20 -1.94 2.10
CA ALA A 213 -11.57 -2.47 2.14
C ALA A 213 -11.66 -3.96 1.77
N ASN A 214 -10.89 -4.40 0.76
CA ASN A 214 -10.81 -5.82 0.38
C ASN A 214 -10.25 -6.70 1.50
N MET A 215 -9.27 -6.22 2.27
CA MET A 215 -8.73 -6.95 3.43
C MET A 215 -9.77 -7.08 4.55
N ARG A 216 -10.56 -6.02 4.83
CA ARG A 216 -11.66 -6.07 5.81
C ARG A 216 -12.75 -7.06 5.39
N ALA A 217 -13.18 -7.01 4.13
CA ALA A 217 -14.17 -7.95 3.59
C ALA A 217 -13.66 -9.40 3.66
N ARG A 218 -12.40 -9.65 3.31
CA ARG A 218 -11.74 -10.96 3.41
C ARG A 218 -11.64 -11.44 4.87
N GLY A 219 -11.22 -10.56 5.80
CA GLY A 219 -11.18 -10.86 7.23
C GLY A 219 -12.55 -11.29 7.74
N ALA A 220 -13.58 -10.46 7.54
CA ALA A 220 -14.95 -10.73 7.97
C ALA A 220 -15.50 -12.07 7.42
N GLN A 221 -15.17 -12.46 6.18
CA GLN A 221 -15.63 -13.73 5.60
C GLN A 221 -14.97 -15.00 6.15
N VAL A 222 -13.81 -14.88 6.82
CA VAL A 222 -13.07 -16.03 7.36
C VAL A 222 -13.32 -16.23 8.86
N THR A 223 -13.85 -15.22 9.53
CA THR A 223 -14.02 -15.20 10.99
C THR A 223 -15.39 -15.63 11.47
N ASP A 224 -15.43 -16.20 12.67
CA ASP A 224 -16.65 -16.63 13.36
C ASP A 224 -17.30 -15.48 14.14
N ILE A 225 -16.53 -14.47 14.55
CA ILE A 225 -16.97 -13.32 15.34
C ILE A 225 -16.25 -12.05 14.84
N ALA A 226 -16.96 -10.92 14.78
CA ALA A 226 -16.39 -9.62 14.46
C ALA A 226 -16.45 -8.70 15.69
N VAL A 227 -15.30 -8.18 16.12
CA VAL A 227 -15.20 -7.15 17.16
C VAL A 227 -15.11 -5.78 16.49
N LEU A 228 -16.15 -4.97 16.65
CA LEU A 228 -16.20 -3.60 16.14
C LEU A 228 -15.69 -2.63 17.19
N VAL A 229 -14.54 -2.00 16.93
CA VAL A 229 -13.94 -1.01 17.85
C VAL A 229 -14.41 0.39 17.50
N VAL A 230 -15.14 1.01 18.43
CA VAL A 230 -15.70 2.36 18.29
C VAL A 230 -15.15 3.23 19.42
N ALA A 231 -14.51 4.36 19.10
CA ALA A 231 -13.98 5.23 20.13
C ALA A 231 -15.10 6.06 20.79
N ALA A 232 -15.04 6.20 22.11
CA ALA A 232 -16.05 6.89 22.92
C ALA A 232 -16.04 8.42 22.77
N ASP A 233 -14.95 8.99 22.25
CA ASP A 233 -14.81 10.41 21.92
C ASP A 233 -15.33 10.73 20.50
N ASP A 234 -14.95 9.92 19.51
CA ASP A 234 -15.27 10.12 18.09
C ASP A 234 -16.70 9.64 17.74
N GLY A 235 -17.06 8.42 18.14
CA GLY A 235 -18.31 7.74 17.78
C GLY A 235 -18.26 6.99 16.44
N ILE A 236 -19.42 6.80 15.81
CA ILE A 236 -19.54 6.05 14.55
C ILE A 236 -19.12 6.90 13.35
N MET A 237 -18.04 6.46 12.71
CA MET A 237 -17.45 7.05 11.50
C MET A 237 -17.81 6.23 10.25
N GLU A 238 -17.55 6.76 9.05
CA GLU A 238 -17.96 6.10 7.80
C GLU A 238 -17.31 4.72 7.59
N GLN A 239 -16.03 4.57 7.94
CA GLN A 239 -15.35 3.26 7.95
C GLN A 239 -15.95 2.28 8.98
N THR A 240 -16.63 2.79 10.02
CA THR A 240 -17.35 1.96 10.99
C THR A 240 -18.65 1.43 10.37
N ARG A 241 -19.38 2.25 9.60
CA ARG A 241 -20.54 1.78 8.81
C ARG A 241 -20.14 0.73 7.77
N GLU A 242 -19.04 0.98 7.06
CA GLU A 242 -18.49 0.04 6.09
C GLU A 242 -18.17 -1.32 6.76
N ALA A 243 -17.53 -1.30 7.94
CA ALA A 243 -17.25 -2.50 8.73
C ALA A 243 -18.53 -3.24 9.18
N ILE A 244 -19.56 -2.52 9.64
CA ILE A 244 -20.87 -3.10 10.00
C ILE A 244 -21.50 -3.78 8.77
N SER A 245 -21.42 -3.14 7.60
CA SER A 245 -21.92 -3.70 6.34
C SER A 245 -21.21 -5.00 5.97
N HIS A 246 -19.87 -5.03 5.99
CA HIS A 246 -19.10 -6.25 5.70
C HIS A 246 -19.44 -7.41 6.65
N ALA A 247 -19.53 -7.14 7.96
CA ALA A 247 -19.89 -8.16 8.95
C ALA A 247 -21.32 -8.70 8.75
N ARG A 248 -22.29 -7.82 8.43
CA ARG A 248 -23.66 -8.23 8.08
C ARG A 248 -23.74 -9.07 6.81
N VAL A 249 -23.00 -8.70 5.76
CA VAL A 249 -22.93 -9.48 4.50
C VAL A 249 -22.28 -10.84 4.73
N ALA A 250 -21.26 -10.92 5.58
CA ALA A 250 -20.64 -12.18 6.01
C ALA A 250 -21.51 -13.01 6.98
N LYS A 251 -22.60 -12.44 7.51
CA LYS A 251 -23.49 -13.01 8.54
C LYS A 251 -22.76 -13.37 9.84
N VAL A 252 -21.75 -12.58 10.21
CA VAL A 252 -20.93 -12.81 11.39
C VAL A 252 -21.50 -12.02 12.58
N PRO A 253 -21.65 -12.63 13.78
CA PRO A 253 -22.07 -11.93 14.99
C PRO A 253 -21.10 -10.81 15.37
N ILE A 254 -21.65 -9.65 15.73
CA ILE A 254 -20.88 -8.44 16.04
C ILE A 254 -20.88 -8.20 17.55
N ILE A 255 -19.70 -8.12 18.15
CA ILE A 255 -19.47 -7.61 19.51
C ILE A 255 -18.89 -6.20 19.37
N VAL A 256 -19.40 -5.21 20.09
CA VAL A 256 -18.92 -3.84 20.01
C VAL A 256 -18.04 -3.49 21.21
N ALA A 257 -16.78 -3.14 20.95
CA ALA A 257 -15.84 -2.66 21.94
C ALA A 257 -15.81 -1.12 21.92
N ILE A 258 -16.39 -0.49 22.94
CA ILE A 258 -16.45 0.97 23.06
C ILE A 258 -15.16 1.45 23.75
N ASN A 259 -14.18 1.87 22.96
CA ASN A 259 -12.81 2.13 23.39
C ASN A 259 -12.56 3.59 23.85
N LYS A 260 -11.40 3.83 24.46
CA LYS A 260 -10.94 5.14 25.00
C LYS A 260 -11.79 5.69 26.16
N ILE A 261 -12.40 4.83 26.98
CA ILE A 261 -13.19 5.27 28.16
C ILE A 261 -12.35 6.00 29.23
N ASP A 262 -11.02 5.93 29.15
CA ASP A 262 -10.07 6.67 29.97
C ASP A 262 -10.05 8.19 29.68
N LYS A 263 -10.56 8.63 28.53
CA LYS A 263 -10.59 10.05 28.18
C LYS A 263 -11.73 10.80 28.90
N PRO A 264 -11.51 12.04 29.38
CA PRO A 264 -12.57 12.85 29.99
C PRO A 264 -13.67 13.28 29.00
N THR A 265 -13.41 13.18 27.70
CA THR A 265 -14.38 13.45 26.61
C THR A 265 -15.17 12.21 26.17
N ALA A 266 -14.94 11.05 26.78
CA ALA A 266 -15.59 9.79 26.42
C ALA A 266 -17.09 9.80 26.77
N SER A 267 -17.95 9.39 25.84
CA SER A 267 -19.39 9.22 26.06
C SER A 267 -19.88 7.87 25.53
N VAL A 268 -19.88 6.87 26.41
CA VAL A 268 -20.39 5.52 26.10
C VAL A 268 -21.85 5.56 25.65
N GLN A 269 -22.69 6.37 26.31
CA GLN A 269 -24.11 6.51 26.00
C GLN A 269 -24.34 7.05 24.58
N ARG A 270 -23.60 8.08 24.15
CA ARG A 270 -23.65 8.61 22.78
C ARG A 270 -23.31 7.55 21.75
N VAL A 271 -22.33 6.69 22.02
CA VAL A 271 -21.98 5.58 21.12
C VAL A 271 -23.11 4.56 21.04
N LYS A 272 -23.73 4.18 22.17
CA LYS A 272 -24.91 3.29 22.20
C LYS A 272 -26.09 3.83 21.39
N GLU A 273 -26.40 5.12 21.54
CA GLU A 273 -27.44 5.79 20.73
C GLU A 273 -27.14 5.74 19.23
N GLN A 274 -25.87 5.92 18.83
CA GLN A 274 -25.46 5.84 17.43
C GLN A 274 -25.54 4.40 16.90
N LEU A 275 -25.12 3.40 17.67
CA LEU A 275 -25.18 1.98 17.29
C LEU A 275 -26.63 1.54 17.03
N ALA A 276 -27.55 1.92 17.91
CA ALA A 276 -28.98 1.63 17.73
C ALA A 276 -29.54 2.21 16.41
N ARG A 277 -29.11 3.40 15.99
CA ARG A 277 -29.51 4.01 14.69
C ARG A 277 -28.95 3.26 13.48
N GLU A 278 -27.76 2.67 13.60
CA GLU A 278 -27.19 1.81 12.56
C GLU A 278 -27.81 0.38 12.58
N GLY A 279 -28.74 0.10 13.50
CA GLY A 279 -29.42 -1.19 13.67
C GLY A 279 -28.64 -2.21 14.51
N LEU A 280 -27.79 -1.75 15.43
CA LEU A 280 -27.07 -2.55 16.42
C LEU A 280 -27.54 -2.15 17.83
N THR A 281 -28.71 -2.67 18.24
CA THR A 281 -29.30 -2.34 19.54
C THR A 281 -28.52 -3.03 20.67
N PRO A 282 -28.02 -2.28 21.67
CA PRO A 282 -27.31 -2.84 22.81
C PRO A 282 -28.15 -3.80 23.67
N GLU A 283 -27.52 -4.83 24.22
CA GLU A 283 -28.14 -5.83 25.11
C GLU A 283 -28.80 -5.20 26.35
N ASP A 284 -28.19 -4.18 26.96
CA ASP A 284 -28.74 -3.47 28.12
C ASP A 284 -30.01 -2.67 27.81
N TRP A 285 -30.35 -2.49 26.53
CA TRP A 285 -31.61 -1.88 26.08
C TRP A 285 -32.60 -2.92 25.53
N GLY A 286 -32.36 -4.22 25.78
CA GLY A 286 -33.15 -5.33 25.26
C GLY A 286 -32.86 -5.70 23.80
N GLY A 287 -31.68 -5.33 23.28
CA GLY A 287 -31.20 -5.73 21.96
C GLY A 287 -30.35 -7.01 21.97
N GLU A 288 -29.79 -7.34 20.81
CA GLU A 288 -28.96 -8.54 20.60
C GLU A 288 -27.45 -8.23 20.54
N THR A 289 -27.06 -6.95 20.48
CA THR A 289 -25.65 -6.56 20.32
C THR A 289 -24.96 -6.41 21.68
N ILE A 290 -23.99 -7.29 21.96
CA ILE A 290 -23.13 -7.16 23.13
C ILE A 290 -22.25 -5.91 22.97
N THR A 291 -22.31 -4.99 23.95
CA THR A 291 -21.47 -3.78 23.97
C THR A 291 -20.60 -3.75 25.23
N VAL A 292 -19.28 -3.79 25.08
CA VAL A 292 -18.31 -3.80 26.18
C VAL A 292 -17.54 -2.46 26.21
N PRO A 293 -17.62 -1.66 27.28
CA PRO A 293 -16.82 -0.45 27.44
C PRO A 293 -15.39 -0.81 27.86
N ILE A 294 -14.38 -0.38 27.09
CA ILE A 294 -12.97 -0.72 27.31
C ILE A 294 -12.03 0.48 27.23
N SER A 295 -10.85 0.34 27.84
CA SER A 295 -9.68 1.16 27.51
C SER A 295 -8.55 0.24 27.08
N ALA A 296 -8.24 0.25 25.78
CA ALA A 296 -7.10 -0.48 25.22
C ALA A 296 -5.74 0.02 25.74
N LEU A 297 -5.68 1.22 26.33
CA LEU A 297 -4.45 1.79 26.89
C LEU A 297 -4.20 1.32 28.33
N THR A 298 -5.24 1.30 29.18
CA THR A 298 -5.12 0.89 30.60
C THR A 298 -5.39 -0.59 30.83
N GLY A 299 -6.05 -1.26 29.88
CA GLY A 299 -6.50 -2.64 29.99
C GLY A 299 -7.90 -2.82 30.59
N GLN A 300 -8.55 -1.74 31.05
CA GLN A 300 -9.88 -1.81 31.65
C GLN A 300 -10.89 -2.41 30.66
N GLY A 301 -11.68 -3.40 31.11
CA GLY A 301 -12.72 -4.06 30.31
C GLY A 301 -12.23 -5.04 29.25
N VAL A 302 -10.90 -5.20 29.05
CA VAL A 302 -10.39 -6.12 28.02
C VAL A 302 -10.62 -7.59 28.41
N ASP A 303 -10.48 -7.94 29.68
CA ASP A 303 -10.79 -9.28 30.17
C ASP A 303 -12.28 -9.63 29.95
N GLU A 304 -13.19 -8.68 30.22
CA GLU A 304 -14.63 -8.82 29.96
C GLU A 304 -14.92 -9.03 28.46
N LEU A 305 -14.24 -8.29 27.58
CA LEU A 305 -14.35 -8.50 26.13
C LEU A 305 -13.91 -9.92 25.71
N LEU A 306 -12.82 -10.45 26.29
CA LEU A 306 -12.37 -11.82 26.02
C LEU A 306 -13.35 -12.88 26.54
N GLU A 307 -14.00 -12.63 27.68
CA GLU A 307 -15.07 -13.48 28.21
C GLU A 307 -16.29 -13.49 27.29
N MET A 308 -16.76 -12.32 26.83
CA MET A 308 -17.90 -12.22 25.91
C MET A 308 -17.63 -12.86 24.55
N ILE A 309 -16.39 -12.76 24.03
CA ILE A 309 -15.97 -13.46 22.81
C ILE A 309 -16.10 -14.99 22.98
N LEU A 310 -15.66 -15.53 24.12
CA LEU A 310 -15.77 -16.97 24.39
C LEU A 310 -17.22 -17.41 24.61
N LEU A 311 -18.06 -16.58 25.25
CA LEU A 311 -19.49 -16.84 25.43
C LEU A 311 -20.21 -16.93 24.07
N VAL A 312 -19.97 -15.98 23.17
CA VAL A 312 -20.54 -16.02 21.80
C VAL A 312 -20.03 -17.24 21.03
N ALA A 313 -18.75 -17.60 21.17
CA ALA A 313 -18.19 -18.79 20.52
C ALA A 313 -18.84 -20.11 21.00
N GLU A 314 -19.24 -20.19 22.27
CA GLU A 314 -19.98 -21.33 22.82
C GLU A 314 -21.43 -21.36 22.31
N LEU A 315 -22.11 -20.21 22.26
CA LEU A 315 -23.47 -20.08 21.71
C LEU A 315 -23.54 -20.41 20.21
N GLN A 316 -22.47 -20.15 19.45
CA GLN A 316 -22.35 -20.53 18.03
C GLN A 316 -21.98 -22.01 17.82
N GLU A 317 -21.77 -22.77 18.89
CA GLU A 317 -21.34 -24.18 18.87
C GLU A 317 -20.17 -24.48 17.90
N LEU A 318 -19.13 -23.63 17.89
CA LEU A 318 -18.02 -23.73 16.93
C LEU A 318 -17.27 -25.06 17.05
N LYS A 319 -17.53 -25.99 16.12
CA LYS A 319 -16.93 -27.33 16.07
C LYS A 319 -16.33 -27.61 14.68
N ALA A 320 -15.32 -28.50 14.61
CA ALA A 320 -14.70 -28.98 13.37
C ALA A 320 -14.24 -30.45 13.52
N ASP A 321 -13.90 -31.14 12.42
CA ASP A 321 -13.23 -32.45 12.47
C ASP A 321 -11.69 -32.30 12.30
N PRO A 322 -10.88 -32.49 13.36
CA PRO A 322 -9.42 -32.43 13.25
C PRO A 322 -8.82 -33.55 12.40
N LYS A 323 -9.57 -34.63 12.12
CA LYS A 323 -9.12 -35.79 11.32
C LYS A 323 -9.55 -35.69 9.86
N ALA A 324 -10.33 -34.69 9.47
CA ALA A 324 -10.71 -34.45 8.09
C ALA A 324 -9.48 -34.11 7.22
N LEU A 325 -9.65 -34.14 5.91
CA LEU A 325 -8.66 -33.61 4.97
C LEU A 325 -8.46 -32.10 5.26
N PRO A 326 -7.22 -31.64 5.49
CA PRO A 326 -6.98 -30.25 5.85
C PRO A 326 -7.45 -29.28 4.75
N ARG A 327 -8.26 -28.30 5.16
CA ARG A 327 -8.75 -27.21 4.31
C ARG A 327 -8.81 -25.90 5.09
N GLY A 328 -8.77 -24.80 4.37
CA GLY A 328 -8.89 -23.47 4.97
C GLY A 328 -8.73 -22.35 3.96
N VAL A 329 -8.36 -21.17 4.44
CA VAL A 329 -8.23 -19.95 3.63
C VAL A 329 -6.87 -19.29 3.83
N VAL A 330 -6.27 -18.85 2.72
CA VAL A 330 -5.12 -17.95 2.71
C VAL A 330 -5.56 -16.56 3.12
N ILE A 331 -5.01 -16.02 4.19
CA ILE A 331 -5.31 -14.66 4.68
C ILE A 331 -4.46 -13.64 3.92
N GLU A 332 -3.17 -13.92 3.80
CA GLU A 332 -2.18 -13.07 3.15
C GLU A 332 -1.02 -13.90 2.59
N SER A 333 -0.40 -13.38 1.54
CA SER A 333 0.75 -14.03 0.89
C SER A 333 1.83 -13.01 0.59
N ALA A 334 3.09 -13.42 0.71
CA ALA A 334 4.25 -12.58 0.45
C ALA A 334 5.37 -13.39 -0.24
N LEU A 335 6.36 -12.68 -0.78
CA LEU A 335 7.59 -13.28 -1.30
C LEU A 335 8.76 -12.86 -0.41
N ASP A 336 9.24 -13.78 0.42
CA ASP A 336 10.40 -13.56 1.27
C ASP A 336 11.70 -13.83 0.49
N PRO A 337 12.68 -12.91 0.44
CA PRO A 337 13.92 -13.09 -0.32
C PRO A 337 14.75 -14.32 0.08
N THR A 338 14.62 -14.78 1.33
CA THR A 338 15.40 -15.90 1.90
C THR A 338 14.61 -17.22 1.95
N ARG A 339 13.28 -17.14 2.13
CA ARG A 339 12.39 -18.29 2.34
C ARG A 339 11.57 -18.66 1.11
N GLY A 340 11.50 -17.78 0.11
CA GLY A 340 10.67 -17.92 -1.08
C GLY A 340 9.20 -17.56 -0.81
N PRO A 341 8.24 -18.12 -1.58
CA PRO A 341 6.82 -17.88 -1.36
C PRO A 341 6.36 -18.32 0.04
N ILE A 342 5.71 -17.40 0.75
CA ILE A 342 5.12 -17.63 2.07
C ILE A 342 3.64 -17.25 2.05
N ALA A 343 2.82 -18.02 2.76
CA ALA A 343 1.37 -17.78 2.85
C ALA A 343 0.90 -17.97 4.30
N THR A 344 0.29 -16.93 4.88
CA THR A 344 -0.38 -17.01 6.19
C THR A 344 -1.78 -17.55 5.98
N VAL A 345 -2.10 -18.69 6.59
CA VAL A 345 -3.38 -19.38 6.39
C VAL A 345 -4.09 -19.65 7.72
N ILE A 346 -5.40 -19.76 7.66
CA ILE A 346 -6.24 -20.23 8.77
C ILE A 346 -6.82 -21.59 8.39
N VAL A 347 -6.53 -22.60 9.22
CA VAL A 347 -7.05 -23.96 9.08
C VAL A 347 -8.51 -23.98 9.56
N GLN A 348 -9.45 -24.39 8.69
CA GLN A 348 -10.88 -24.44 9.02
C GLN A 348 -11.31 -25.85 9.46
N ASP A 349 -10.83 -26.88 8.78
CA ASP A 349 -11.02 -28.29 9.14
C ASP A 349 -9.75 -29.09 8.89
N GLY A 350 -9.66 -30.27 9.50
CA GLY A 350 -8.49 -31.14 9.46
C GLY A 350 -7.30 -30.59 10.26
N THR A 351 -6.18 -31.29 10.20
CA THR A 351 -4.93 -30.90 10.86
C THR A 351 -3.83 -30.81 9.82
N LEU A 352 -3.41 -29.58 9.49
CA LEU A 352 -2.36 -29.31 8.50
C LEU A 352 -0.99 -29.67 9.10
N ARG A 353 -0.14 -30.37 8.35
CA ARG A 353 1.15 -30.89 8.82
C ARG A 353 2.30 -30.54 7.89
N GLU A 354 3.52 -30.57 8.44
CA GLU A 354 4.71 -30.52 7.60
C GLU A 354 4.75 -31.72 6.64
N ARG A 355 5.24 -31.48 5.41
CA ARG A 355 5.27 -32.41 4.27
C ARG A 355 3.93 -32.74 3.61
N ASP A 356 2.81 -32.21 4.09
CA ASP A 356 1.55 -32.23 3.34
C ASP A 356 1.71 -31.54 1.98
N ILE A 357 0.93 -31.98 0.99
CA ILE A 357 0.92 -31.40 -0.35
C ILE A 357 -0.29 -30.47 -0.44
N MET A 358 -0.03 -29.17 -0.39
CA MET A 358 -1.04 -28.12 -0.36
C MET A 358 -1.26 -27.57 -1.76
N VAL A 359 -2.52 -27.32 -2.11
CA VAL A 359 -2.92 -26.65 -3.35
C VAL A 359 -3.78 -25.44 -3.01
N CYS A 360 -3.40 -24.27 -3.53
CA CYS A 360 -4.08 -22.99 -3.36
C CYS A 360 -4.32 -22.41 -4.76
N HIS A 361 -5.51 -22.64 -5.33
CA HIS A 361 -5.88 -22.22 -6.69
C HIS A 361 -4.82 -22.52 -7.79
N THR A 362 -3.90 -21.60 -8.07
CA THR A 362 -2.78 -21.69 -9.03
C THR A 362 -1.41 -22.03 -8.43
N ALA A 363 -1.26 -22.02 -7.11
CA ALA A 363 -0.04 -22.46 -6.42
C ALA A 363 -0.21 -23.88 -5.87
N TYR A 364 0.88 -24.65 -5.87
CA TYR A 364 0.95 -25.95 -5.19
C TYR A 364 2.33 -26.15 -4.57
N GLY A 365 2.44 -27.04 -3.59
CA GLY A 365 3.75 -27.41 -3.07
C GLY A 365 3.69 -28.37 -1.91
N ARG A 366 4.84 -28.96 -1.59
CA ARG A 366 5.03 -29.70 -0.34
C ARG A 366 5.44 -28.73 0.75
N ILE A 367 4.70 -28.70 1.85
CA ILE A 367 4.99 -27.85 3.01
C ILE A 367 6.37 -28.20 3.57
N ARG A 368 7.31 -27.24 3.51
CA ARG A 368 8.68 -27.36 4.03
C ARG A 368 8.75 -27.10 5.53
N ALA A 369 7.95 -26.15 6.00
CA ALA A 369 7.80 -25.78 7.39
C ALA A 369 6.45 -25.08 7.62
N LEU A 370 5.92 -25.21 8.83
CA LEU A 370 4.86 -24.36 9.37
C LEU A 370 5.46 -23.48 10.47
N LEU A 371 5.14 -22.18 10.48
CA LEU A 371 5.53 -21.25 11.54
C LEU A 371 4.29 -20.69 12.25
N ASP A 372 4.38 -20.48 13.56
CA ASP A 372 3.37 -19.76 14.35
C ASP A 372 3.51 -18.23 14.22
N ASP A 373 2.62 -17.49 14.89
CA ASP A 373 2.59 -16.02 14.93
C ASP A 373 3.85 -15.37 15.52
N ARG A 374 4.71 -16.16 16.17
CA ARG A 374 5.99 -15.76 16.76
C ARG A 374 7.18 -16.23 15.91
N GLY A 375 6.94 -16.76 14.72
CA GLY A 375 7.95 -17.28 13.82
C GLY A 375 8.59 -18.60 14.28
N ARG A 376 8.04 -19.27 15.30
CA ARG A 376 8.54 -20.56 15.80
C ARG A 376 7.97 -21.68 14.94
N ARG A 377 8.79 -22.69 14.66
CA ARG A 377 8.40 -23.84 13.85
C ARG A 377 7.44 -24.75 14.62
N VAL A 378 6.35 -25.15 13.98
CA VAL A 378 5.35 -26.09 14.51
C VAL A 378 5.21 -27.30 13.59
N SER A 379 4.99 -28.50 14.14
CA SER A 379 4.85 -29.73 13.36
C SER A 379 3.46 -29.92 12.76
N GLU A 380 2.43 -29.39 13.41
CA GLU A 380 1.04 -29.49 13.00
C GLU A 380 0.20 -28.28 13.45
N ALA A 381 -0.88 -28.00 12.72
CA ALA A 381 -1.82 -26.91 12.97
C ALA A 381 -3.27 -27.43 12.81
N GLY A 382 -4.02 -27.46 13.91
CA GLY A 382 -5.42 -27.91 13.93
C GLY A 382 -6.43 -26.79 13.58
N PRO A 383 -7.73 -27.12 13.52
CA PRO A 383 -8.79 -26.17 13.18
C PRO A 383 -8.78 -24.92 14.06
N GLY A 384 -9.08 -23.76 13.46
CA GLY A 384 -9.02 -22.45 14.10
C GLY A 384 -7.61 -21.88 14.29
N SER A 385 -6.54 -22.59 13.92
CA SER A 385 -5.16 -22.10 14.05
C SER A 385 -4.74 -21.26 12.85
N ALA A 386 -4.03 -20.16 13.11
CA ALA A 386 -3.33 -19.37 12.10
C ALA A 386 -1.85 -19.79 12.04
N VAL A 387 -1.35 -20.13 10.85
CA VAL A 387 0.07 -20.51 10.63
C VAL A 387 0.58 -19.99 9.30
N GLN A 388 1.88 -19.69 9.24
CA GLN A 388 2.57 -19.35 8.00
C GLN A 388 3.16 -20.62 7.36
N VAL A 389 2.77 -20.86 6.11
CA VAL A 389 3.20 -22.00 5.30
C VAL A 389 4.35 -21.58 4.38
N LEU A 390 5.40 -22.41 4.35
CA LEU A 390 6.54 -22.27 3.45
C LEU A 390 6.60 -23.50 2.51
N GLY A 391 6.93 -23.29 1.23
CA GLY A 391 7.19 -24.40 0.30
C GLY A 391 6.28 -24.47 -0.93
N LEU A 392 5.43 -23.47 -1.15
CA LEU A 392 4.63 -23.34 -2.36
C LEU A 392 5.49 -22.96 -3.57
N SER A 393 5.03 -23.33 -4.77
CA SER A 393 5.68 -23.06 -6.06
C SER A 393 5.72 -21.57 -6.39
N GLU A 394 4.64 -20.86 -6.08
CA GLU A 394 4.39 -19.46 -6.35
C GLU A 394 3.64 -18.84 -5.16
N VAL A 395 3.54 -17.51 -5.12
CA VAL A 395 2.77 -16.77 -4.10
C VAL A 395 1.27 -16.96 -4.40
N PRO A 396 0.48 -17.62 -3.52
CA PRO A 396 -0.94 -17.83 -3.77
C PRO A 396 -1.75 -16.54 -3.64
N GLY A 397 -2.92 -16.48 -4.26
CA GLY A 397 -3.83 -15.34 -4.11
C GLY A 397 -4.36 -15.23 -2.68
N ALA A 398 -4.43 -14.01 -2.16
CA ALA A 398 -4.98 -13.78 -0.83
C ALA A 398 -6.52 -13.93 -0.86
N GLY A 399 -7.07 -14.66 0.11
CA GLY A 399 -8.48 -15.07 0.17
C GLY A 399 -8.78 -16.38 -0.56
N GLU A 400 -7.80 -17.01 -1.21
CA GLU A 400 -7.99 -18.31 -1.85
C GLU A 400 -8.18 -19.42 -0.82
N ARG A 401 -9.01 -20.41 -1.16
CA ARG A 401 -9.13 -21.64 -0.38
C ARG A 401 -7.98 -22.57 -0.69
N PHE A 402 -7.45 -23.21 0.35
CA PHE A 402 -6.47 -24.27 0.22
C PHE A 402 -7.06 -25.63 0.56
N GLU A 403 -6.55 -26.66 -0.10
CA GLU A 403 -6.88 -28.07 0.11
C GLU A 403 -5.58 -28.89 0.12
N VAL A 404 -5.53 -29.96 0.93
CA VAL A 404 -4.41 -30.91 0.92
C VAL A 404 -4.74 -32.12 0.04
N MET A 405 -3.78 -32.50 -0.81
CA MET A 405 -3.84 -33.66 -1.68
C MET A 405 -2.83 -34.73 -1.25
N THR A 406 -3.04 -35.98 -1.69
CA THR A 406 -2.16 -37.12 -1.37
C THR A 406 -0.99 -37.29 -2.33
N ASP A 407 -1.15 -36.88 -3.60
CA ASP A 407 -0.10 -36.97 -4.63
C ASP A 407 0.28 -35.59 -5.19
N LEU A 408 1.59 -35.40 -5.39
CA LEU A 408 2.18 -34.18 -5.92
C LEU A 408 2.04 -34.10 -7.43
N MET A 409 1.98 -35.23 -8.15
CA MET A 409 1.79 -35.23 -9.59
C MET A 409 0.34 -34.87 -9.97
N GLU A 410 -0.64 -35.40 -9.23
CA GLU A 410 -2.04 -34.98 -9.35
C GLU A 410 -2.23 -33.49 -9.03
N ALA A 411 -1.67 -33.00 -7.91
CA ALA A 411 -1.69 -31.58 -7.55
C ALA A 411 -1.10 -30.68 -8.65
N LYS A 412 0.05 -31.08 -9.22
CA LYS A 412 0.67 -30.36 -10.34
C LYS A 412 -0.23 -30.32 -11.58
N ARG A 413 -0.79 -31.46 -12.00
CA ARG A 413 -1.69 -31.56 -13.17
C ARG A 413 -2.95 -30.69 -13.00
N LEU A 414 -3.52 -30.68 -11.79
CA LEU A 414 -4.67 -29.85 -11.45
C LEU A 414 -4.36 -28.35 -11.62
N VAL A 415 -3.20 -27.89 -11.13
CA VAL A 415 -2.75 -26.50 -11.28
C VAL A 415 -2.43 -26.17 -12.75
N GLU A 416 -1.74 -27.04 -13.48
CA GLU A 416 -1.41 -26.81 -14.89
C GLU A 416 -2.68 -26.66 -15.74
N ALA A 417 -3.71 -27.49 -15.51
CA ALA A 417 -5.01 -27.36 -16.18
C ALA A 417 -5.72 -26.03 -15.85
N ARG A 418 -5.71 -25.59 -14.57
CA ARG A 418 -6.27 -24.29 -14.16
C ARG A 418 -5.53 -23.12 -14.80
N LEU A 419 -4.20 -23.17 -14.87
CA LEU A 419 -3.37 -22.16 -15.52
C LEU A 419 -3.65 -22.07 -17.02
N GLU A 420 -3.87 -23.21 -17.69
CA GLU A 420 -4.23 -23.22 -19.11
C GLU A 420 -5.64 -22.62 -19.33
N GLU A 421 -6.63 -22.96 -18.50
CA GLU A 421 -7.97 -22.38 -18.55
C GLU A 421 -7.94 -20.86 -18.35
N LEU A 422 -7.17 -20.37 -17.38
CA LEU A 422 -6.97 -18.94 -17.13
C LEU A 422 -6.29 -18.24 -18.31
N ARG A 423 -5.33 -18.90 -18.98
CA ARG A 423 -4.70 -18.38 -20.20
C ARG A 423 -5.72 -18.29 -21.35
N ARG A 424 -6.54 -19.31 -21.57
CA ARG A 424 -7.62 -19.30 -22.59
C ARG A 424 -8.60 -18.15 -22.34
N LYS A 425 -9.12 -18.01 -21.11
CA LYS A 425 -10.03 -16.89 -20.72
C LYS A 425 -9.41 -15.50 -20.87
N ARG A 426 -8.08 -15.35 -20.73
CA ARG A 426 -7.39 -14.07 -21.01
C ARG A 426 -7.33 -13.76 -22.51
N VAL A 427 -7.15 -14.77 -23.36
CA VAL A 427 -7.10 -14.64 -24.83
C VAL A 427 -8.50 -14.45 -25.44
N GLU A 428 -9.54 -15.00 -24.81
CA GLU A 428 -10.95 -14.86 -25.21
C GLU A 428 -11.56 -13.47 -24.91
N LYS A 429 -10.86 -12.59 -24.19
CA LYS A 429 -11.30 -11.19 -24.08
C LYS A 429 -11.42 -10.60 -25.49
N PRO A 430 -12.54 -9.90 -25.81
CA PRO A 430 -12.82 -9.49 -27.17
C PRO A 430 -11.68 -8.64 -27.74
N ARG A 431 -11.17 -9.07 -28.90
CA ARG A 431 -10.21 -8.27 -29.66
C ARG A 431 -10.85 -6.90 -29.93
N ARG A 432 -10.19 -5.82 -29.51
CA ARG A 432 -10.63 -4.44 -29.80
C ARG A 432 -10.92 -4.33 -31.28
N THR A 433 -12.10 -3.84 -31.63
CA THR A 433 -12.47 -3.64 -33.03
C THR A 433 -11.63 -2.53 -33.64
N ILE A 434 -11.55 -2.48 -34.96
CA ILE A 434 -10.89 -1.37 -35.68
C ILE A 434 -11.53 -0.02 -35.29
N GLN A 435 -12.84 -0.02 -35.02
CA GLN A 435 -13.59 1.14 -34.50
C GLN A 435 -13.03 1.63 -33.15
N ASP A 436 -12.80 0.72 -32.19
CA ASP A 436 -12.27 1.04 -30.86
C ASP A 436 -10.84 1.61 -30.95
N ILE A 437 -10.02 1.06 -31.85
CA ILE A 437 -8.64 1.51 -32.07
C ILE A 437 -8.61 2.91 -32.70
N LEU A 438 -9.48 3.19 -33.69
CA LEU A 438 -9.62 4.53 -34.26
C LEU A 438 -10.16 5.56 -33.25
N GLN A 439 -11.11 5.18 -32.39
CA GLN A 439 -11.58 6.05 -31.32
C GLN A 439 -10.48 6.36 -30.30
N GLN A 440 -9.61 5.39 -29.96
CA GLN A 440 -8.45 5.67 -29.11
C GLN A 440 -7.41 6.59 -29.77
N GLN A 441 -7.19 6.50 -31.09
CA GLN A 441 -6.33 7.45 -31.80
C GLN A 441 -6.88 8.89 -31.82
N ALA A 442 -8.20 9.08 -31.75
CA ALA A 442 -8.78 10.43 -31.60
C ALA A 442 -8.41 11.11 -30.27
N HIS A 443 -7.99 10.33 -29.25
CA HIS A 443 -7.55 10.83 -27.94
C HIS A 443 -6.03 11.05 -27.83
N ALA A 444 -5.27 11.12 -28.94
CA ALA A 444 -3.81 11.21 -29.00
C ALA A 444 -3.12 12.46 -28.36
N LYS A 445 -3.78 13.13 -27.40
CA LYS A 445 -3.20 14.19 -26.55
C LYS A 445 -3.14 13.83 -25.06
N THR A 446 -3.66 12.67 -24.63
CA THR A 446 -3.45 12.21 -23.25
C THR A 446 -2.03 11.68 -23.09
N ARG A 447 -1.25 12.28 -22.18
CA ARG A 447 0.02 11.70 -21.74
C ARG A 447 -0.26 10.46 -20.89
N VAL A 448 0.63 9.49 -20.90
CA VAL A 448 0.52 8.28 -20.07
C VAL A 448 1.75 8.23 -19.16
N LEU A 449 1.52 8.17 -17.84
CA LEU A 449 2.55 7.81 -16.88
C LEU A 449 2.49 6.29 -16.70
N GLN A 450 3.59 5.61 -17.02
CA GLN A 450 3.68 4.17 -16.90
C GLN A 450 4.40 3.79 -15.60
N ILE A 451 3.83 2.82 -14.86
CA ILE A 451 4.34 2.41 -13.55
C ILE A 451 4.54 0.91 -13.49
N ILE A 452 5.65 0.49 -12.88
CA ILE A 452 5.82 -0.87 -12.35
C ILE A 452 5.58 -0.81 -10.84
N LEU A 453 4.64 -1.61 -10.34
CA LEU A 453 4.27 -1.63 -8.92
C LEU A 453 4.73 -2.93 -8.26
N LYS A 454 5.56 -2.81 -7.23
CA LYS A 454 6.03 -3.91 -6.39
C LYS A 454 5.60 -3.68 -4.94
N ALA A 455 5.14 -4.73 -4.26
CA ALA A 455 4.72 -4.65 -2.85
C ALA A 455 5.20 -5.86 -2.05
N ASP A 456 5.27 -5.73 -0.72
CA ASP A 456 5.64 -6.82 0.20
C ASP A 456 4.63 -7.98 0.22
N SER A 457 3.32 -7.68 0.21
CA SER A 457 2.25 -8.67 0.19
C SER A 457 1.26 -8.52 -0.98
N VAL A 458 0.52 -9.60 -1.28
CA VAL A 458 -0.57 -9.60 -2.27
C VAL A 458 -1.66 -8.60 -1.87
N GLY A 459 -2.08 -8.59 -0.61
CA GLY A 459 -3.07 -7.63 -0.12
C GLY A 459 -2.62 -6.17 -0.24
N CYS A 460 -1.34 -5.87 0.05
CA CYS A 460 -0.80 -4.53 -0.13
C CYS A 460 -0.78 -4.12 -1.61
N LEU A 461 -0.38 -5.03 -2.52
CA LEU A 461 -0.42 -4.81 -3.96
C LEU A 461 -1.83 -4.47 -4.45
N GLU A 462 -2.85 -5.22 -4.00
CA GLU A 462 -4.26 -4.97 -4.33
C GLU A 462 -4.75 -3.61 -3.84
N ALA A 463 -4.41 -3.23 -2.60
CA ALA A 463 -4.81 -1.96 -2.00
C ALA A 463 -4.19 -0.75 -2.72
N VAL A 464 -2.86 -0.77 -2.93
CA VAL A 464 -2.14 0.33 -3.60
C VAL A 464 -2.59 0.46 -5.06
N ARG A 465 -2.75 -0.65 -5.78
CA ARG A 465 -3.33 -0.67 -7.15
C ARG A 465 -4.67 0.06 -7.20
N ASN A 466 -5.57 -0.22 -6.25
CA ASN A 466 -6.92 0.31 -6.27
C ASN A 466 -6.95 1.81 -5.94
N GLU A 467 -6.17 2.27 -4.95
CA GLU A 467 -6.04 3.71 -4.68
C GLU A 467 -5.43 4.47 -5.87
N LEU A 468 -4.35 3.94 -6.46
CA LEU A 468 -3.73 4.54 -7.63
C LEU A 468 -4.69 4.65 -8.83
N LYS A 469 -5.56 3.64 -9.05
CA LYS A 469 -6.61 3.68 -10.09
C LYS A 469 -7.74 4.68 -9.81
N ASN A 470 -7.93 5.08 -8.55
CA ASN A 470 -8.89 6.11 -8.18
C ASN A 470 -8.36 7.53 -8.46
N ILE A 471 -7.05 7.71 -8.57
CA ILE A 471 -6.44 9.01 -8.93
C ILE A 471 -6.78 9.33 -10.39
N LYS A 472 -7.55 10.41 -10.59
CA LYS A 472 -7.89 10.94 -11.91
C LYS A 472 -7.34 12.36 -12.03
N VAL A 473 -6.57 12.59 -13.09
CA VAL A 473 -6.04 13.91 -13.46
C VAL A 473 -6.43 14.16 -14.92
N GLU A 474 -6.88 15.38 -15.24
CA GLU A 474 -7.24 15.71 -16.61
C GLU A 474 -6.02 15.67 -17.54
N SER A 475 -6.20 15.16 -18.75
CA SER A 475 -5.16 15.05 -19.79
C SER A 475 -3.97 14.09 -19.51
N VAL A 476 -3.95 13.38 -18.38
CA VAL A 476 -2.92 12.37 -18.07
C VAL A 476 -3.56 11.07 -17.58
N GLN A 477 -3.13 9.93 -18.11
CA GLN A 477 -3.57 8.59 -17.71
C GLN A 477 -2.46 7.84 -16.96
N LEU A 478 -2.87 6.95 -16.06
CA LEU A 478 -1.98 6.05 -15.32
C LEU A 478 -2.10 4.64 -15.90
N GLU A 479 -0.99 4.01 -16.27
CA GLU A 479 -0.97 2.64 -16.77
C GLU A 479 0.05 1.78 -16.01
N PHE A 480 -0.33 0.54 -15.69
CA PHE A 480 0.52 -0.41 -14.99
C PHE A 480 1.18 -1.35 -16.01
N LEU A 481 2.50 -1.22 -16.17
CA LEU A 481 3.29 -2.10 -17.06
C LEU A 481 3.45 -3.50 -16.46
N HIS A 482 3.81 -3.54 -15.18
CA HIS A 482 3.98 -4.77 -14.42
C HIS A 482 3.57 -4.56 -12.97
N GLU A 483 3.06 -5.62 -12.36
CA GLU A 483 2.60 -5.62 -10.98
C GLU A 483 3.01 -6.95 -10.33
N GLY A 484 3.71 -6.90 -9.20
CA GLY A 484 4.30 -8.10 -8.57
C GLY A 484 4.52 -7.97 -7.07
N VAL A 485 4.83 -9.09 -6.42
CA VAL A 485 5.08 -9.20 -4.98
C VAL A 485 6.55 -9.52 -4.74
N GLY A 486 7.12 -8.96 -3.67
CA GLY A 486 8.55 -9.02 -3.34
C GLY A 486 9.37 -7.88 -3.95
N ASN A 487 10.68 -7.92 -3.70
CA ASN A 487 11.63 -6.87 -4.07
C ASN A 487 11.63 -6.52 -5.58
N VAL A 488 12.07 -5.29 -5.87
CA VAL A 488 12.42 -4.85 -7.22
C VAL A 488 13.69 -5.59 -7.69
N ASN A 489 13.60 -6.25 -8.84
CA ASN A 489 14.68 -7.05 -9.43
C ASN A 489 15.17 -6.48 -10.78
N GLU A 490 16.22 -7.08 -11.35
CA GLU A 490 16.83 -6.66 -12.64
C GLU A 490 15.80 -6.64 -13.79
N SER A 491 14.87 -7.60 -13.83
CA SER A 491 13.85 -7.70 -14.87
C SER A 491 12.82 -6.58 -14.80
N ASP A 492 12.49 -6.11 -13.60
CA ASP A 492 11.62 -4.92 -13.41
C ASP A 492 12.31 -3.67 -13.97
N VAL A 493 13.60 -3.50 -13.70
CA VAL A 493 14.41 -2.36 -14.18
C VAL A 493 14.58 -2.40 -15.69
N LEU A 494 14.89 -3.56 -16.27
CA LEU A 494 15.01 -3.73 -17.71
C LEU A 494 13.67 -3.48 -18.43
N LEU A 495 12.54 -3.92 -17.84
CA LEU A 495 11.22 -3.62 -18.40
C LEU A 495 10.94 -2.11 -18.38
N ALA A 496 11.28 -1.43 -17.28
CA ALA A 496 11.15 0.02 -17.18
C ALA A 496 12.03 0.76 -18.20
N SER A 497 13.28 0.36 -18.43
CA SER A 497 14.18 1.07 -19.36
C SER A 497 13.76 0.97 -20.84
N THR A 498 12.92 0.00 -21.20
CA THR A 498 12.27 -0.02 -22.54
C THR A 498 11.26 1.12 -22.77
N VAL A 499 10.88 1.84 -21.71
CA VAL A 499 9.84 2.89 -21.73
C VAL A 499 10.42 4.21 -21.22
N LYS A 500 10.20 5.28 -21.99
CA LYS A 500 10.78 6.60 -21.69
C LYS A 500 10.23 7.28 -20.43
N ASP A 501 8.94 7.11 -20.15
CA ASP A 501 8.22 7.75 -19.04
C ASP A 501 7.73 6.69 -18.02
N ALA A 502 8.62 5.74 -17.66
CA ALA A 502 8.36 4.70 -16.67
C ALA A 502 8.98 5.01 -15.30
N VAL A 503 8.24 4.70 -14.23
CA VAL A 503 8.70 4.79 -12.83
C VAL A 503 8.44 3.46 -12.11
N ILE A 504 9.40 3.00 -11.32
CA ILE A 504 9.23 1.84 -10.45
C ILE A 504 8.81 2.32 -9.06
N ILE A 505 7.72 1.77 -8.54
CA ILE A 505 7.22 2.05 -7.20
C ILE A 505 7.28 0.77 -6.37
N GLY A 506 8.09 0.79 -5.31
CA GLY A 506 8.11 -0.22 -4.27
C GLY A 506 7.29 0.25 -3.06
N PHE A 507 6.34 -0.57 -2.62
CA PHE A 507 5.59 -0.34 -1.38
C PHE A 507 6.03 -1.35 -0.30
N ARG A 508 6.62 -0.85 0.79
CA ARG A 508 7.17 -1.64 1.91
C ARG A 508 8.15 -2.76 1.51
N THR A 509 8.79 -2.61 0.35
CA THR A 509 9.65 -3.63 -0.26
C THR A 509 11.01 -3.06 -0.66
N GLY A 510 12.03 -3.92 -0.72
CA GLY A 510 13.38 -3.52 -1.06
C GLY A 510 13.67 -3.50 -2.56
N VAL A 511 14.90 -3.11 -2.88
CA VAL A 511 15.51 -3.24 -4.21
C VAL A 511 16.71 -4.16 -4.07
N ASP A 512 16.84 -5.14 -4.95
CA ASP A 512 18.01 -6.02 -4.93
C ASP A 512 19.27 -5.25 -5.39
N ASP A 513 20.43 -5.49 -4.76
CA ASP A 513 21.69 -4.75 -5.01
C ASP A 513 22.07 -4.59 -6.49
N LYS A 514 21.73 -5.59 -7.31
CA LYS A 514 22.01 -5.58 -8.74
C LYS A 514 20.99 -4.74 -9.52
N ALA A 515 19.72 -4.77 -9.12
CA ALA A 515 18.67 -3.96 -9.69
C ALA A 515 18.91 -2.46 -9.43
N ALA A 516 19.36 -2.10 -8.22
CA ALA A 516 19.76 -0.73 -7.90
C ALA A 516 20.87 -0.22 -8.83
N LYS A 517 21.95 -1.02 -8.99
CA LYS A 517 23.07 -0.68 -9.90
C LYS A 517 22.65 -0.57 -11.37
N LEU A 518 21.72 -1.42 -11.82
CA LEU A 518 21.19 -1.35 -13.18
C LEU A 518 20.30 -0.11 -13.37
N ALA A 519 19.52 0.28 -12.35
CA ALA A 519 18.66 1.46 -12.42
C ALA A 519 19.49 2.76 -12.50
N ASP A 520 20.61 2.84 -11.77
CA ASP A 520 21.56 3.95 -11.88
C ASP A 520 22.23 4.03 -13.28
N GLN A 521 22.47 2.88 -13.92
CA GLN A 521 23.07 2.81 -15.27
C GLN A 521 22.07 3.19 -16.38
N GLU A 522 20.85 2.69 -16.30
CA GLU A 522 19.79 2.93 -17.29
C GLU A 522 19.01 4.24 -17.04
N GLY A 523 19.24 4.91 -15.90
CA GLY A 523 18.54 6.13 -15.50
C GLY A 523 17.09 5.92 -15.05
N VAL A 524 16.73 4.71 -14.61
CA VAL A 524 15.37 4.34 -14.20
C VAL A 524 15.07 4.84 -12.79
N SER A 525 14.00 5.61 -12.62
CA SER A 525 13.59 6.12 -11.31
C SER A 525 12.89 5.04 -10.49
N ILE A 526 13.49 4.66 -9.35
CA ILE A 526 12.86 3.83 -8.32
C ILE A 526 12.45 4.72 -7.13
N ARG A 527 11.20 4.58 -6.66
CA ARG A 527 10.72 5.21 -5.41
C ARG A 527 10.16 4.16 -4.47
N LEU A 528 10.59 4.23 -3.20
CA LEU A 528 10.14 3.34 -2.14
C LEU A 528 9.26 4.11 -1.14
N TYR A 529 8.19 3.48 -0.66
CA TYR A 529 7.27 4.07 0.30
C TYR A 529 6.80 3.05 1.32
N ASP A 530 6.80 3.42 2.61
CA ASP A 530 6.25 2.60 3.69
C ASP A 530 4.84 3.02 4.12
N VAL A 531 4.36 4.18 3.66
CA VAL A 531 3.06 4.77 4.00
C VAL A 531 2.29 5.10 2.73
N ILE A 532 1.10 4.53 2.59
CA ILE A 532 0.32 4.58 1.34
C ILE A 532 -0.07 6.01 0.91
N TYR A 533 -0.26 6.93 1.87
CA TYR A 533 -0.58 8.33 1.58
C TYR A 533 0.54 9.07 0.85
N HIS A 534 1.79 8.88 1.29
CA HIS A 534 2.94 9.52 0.66
C HIS A 534 3.09 9.05 -0.79
N LEU A 535 2.86 7.76 -1.04
CA LEU A 535 2.82 7.15 -2.37
C LEU A 535 1.73 7.80 -3.24
N THR A 536 0.49 7.88 -2.75
CA THR A 536 -0.61 8.45 -3.54
C THR A 536 -0.42 9.93 -3.83
N ASP A 537 0.12 10.71 -2.89
CA ASP A 537 0.36 12.15 -3.06
C ASP A 537 1.56 12.46 -3.96
N ASP A 538 2.62 11.63 -3.94
CA ASP A 538 3.74 11.74 -4.89
C ASP A 538 3.27 11.39 -6.30
N VAL A 539 2.50 10.31 -6.50
CA VAL A 539 1.97 9.95 -7.83
C VAL A 539 0.99 10.99 -8.35
N LYS A 540 0.12 11.54 -7.49
CA LYS A 540 -0.78 12.64 -7.86
C LYS A 540 0.01 13.89 -8.31
N ARG A 541 1.07 14.26 -7.58
CA ARG A 541 1.96 15.37 -7.96
C ARG A 541 2.73 15.08 -9.26
N ALA A 542 3.17 13.84 -9.49
CA ALA A 542 3.81 13.45 -10.74
C ALA A 542 2.85 13.57 -11.94
N LEU A 543 1.61 13.11 -11.79
CA LEU A 543 0.55 13.26 -12.80
C LEU A 543 0.24 14.74 -13.07
N GLN A 544 0.13 15.59 -12.04
CA GLN A 544 -0.03 17.04 -12.19
C GLN A 544 1.15 17.68 -12.92
N GLY A 545 2.39 17.30 -12.59
CA GLY A 545 3.60 17.79 -13.27
C GLY A 545 3.70 17.42 -14.75
N LEU A 546 3.00 16.36 -15.17
CA LEU A 546 2.89 15.94 -16.57
C LEU A 546 1.79 16.67 -17.35
N VAL A 547 0.90 17.43 -16.71
CA VAL A 547 -0.13 18.23 -17.39
C VAL A 547 0.54 19.33 -18.23
N ALA A 548 0.21 19.38 -19.52
CA ALA A 548 0.69 20.46 -20.38
C ALA A 548 0.01 21.79 -19.97
N PRO A 549 0.76 22.90 -19.85
CA PRO A 549 0.17 24.17 -19.43
C PRO A 549 -0.84 24.68 -20.45
N GLN A 550 -1.97 25.18 -19.99
CA GLN A 550 -3.03 25.68 -20.87
C GLN A 550 -2.68 27.11 -21.31
N ILE A 551 -2.66 27.33 -22.63
CA ILE A 551 -2.48 28.65 -23.22
C ILE A 551 -3.85 29.33 -23.28
N ARG A 552 -4.05 30.36 -22.46
CA ARG A 552 -5.26 31.19 -22.51
C ARG A 552 -5.03 32.38 -23.42
N GLU A 553 -5.88 32.54 -24.43
CA GLU A 553 -5.92 33.77 -25.23
C GLU A 553 -6.82 34.78 -24.51
N THR A 554 -6.26 35.94 -24.15
CA THR A 554 -6.99 37.05 -23.53
C THR A 554 -7.01 38.22 -24.50
N LYS A 555 -8.20 38.62 -24.98
CA LYS A 555 -8.36 39.82 -25.82
C LYS A 555 -7.98 41.06 -25.00
N ILE A 556 -7.05 41.86 -25.51
CA ILE A 556 -6.57 43.09 -24.85
C ILE A 556 -7.08 44.37 -25.50
N GLY A 557 -7.52 44.31 -26.76
CA GLY A 557 -8.01 45.47 -27.49
C GLY A 557 -8.39 45.19 -28.94
N GLU A 558 -8.86 46.24 -29.61
CA GLU A 558 -9.34 46.19 -30.99
C GLU A 558 -9.05 47.53 -31.69
N ALA A 559 -8.56 47.49 -32.93
CA ALA A 559 -8.34 48.67 -33.76
C ALA A 559 -8.90 48.47 -35.17
N GLU A 560 -9.31 49.56 -35.80
CA GLU A 560 -9.81 49.58 -37.18
C GLU A 560 -8.78 50.18 -38.12
N VAL A 561 -8.52 49.53 -39.25
CA VAL A 561 -7.63 50.04 -40.30
C VAL A 561 -8.35 51.14 -41.07
N ARG A 562 -7.88 52.38 -40.93
CA ARG A 562 -8.43 53.55 -41.63
C ARG A 562 -7.70 53.91 -42.92
N ARG A 563 -6.38 53.67 -42.96
CA ARG A 563 -5.52 53.98 -44.13
C ARG A 563 -4.40 52.97 -44.28
N ILE A 564 -3.91 52.80 -45.50
CA ILE A 564 -2.74 51.93 -45.77
C ILE A 564 -1.58 52.73 -46.34
N PHE A 565 -0.42 52.61 -45.71
CA PHE A 565 0.83 53.19 -46.17
C PHE A 565 1.73 52.10 -46.77
N LYS A 566 2.19 52.32 -48.00
CA LYS A 566 3.16 51.44 -48.68
C LYS A 566 4.50 52.15 -48.71
N ILE A 567 5.45 51.70 -47.89
CA ILE A 567 6.78 52.31 -47.74
C ILE A 567 7.80 51.39 -48.40
N PRO A 568 8.56 51.82 -49.44
CA PRO A 568 9.43 50.93 -50.20
C PRO A 568 10.44 50.12 -49.37
N THR A 569 10.99 50.72 -48.30
CA THR A 569 11.97 50.10 -47.40
C THR A 569 11.37 49.32 -46.23
N VAL A 570 10.07 49.47 -45.94
CA VAL A 570 9.41 48.95 -44.72
C VAL A 570 8.23 48.03 -45.03
N GLY A 571 7.71 48.02 -46.27
CA GLY A 571 6.55 47.23 -46.68
C GLY A 571 5.22 47.94 -46.37
N VAL A 572 4.17 47.14 -46.18
CA VAL A 572 2.81 47.64 -45.90
C VAL A 572 2.64 47.92 -44.41
N VAL A 573 2.19 49.13 -44.07
CA VAL A 573 1.85 49.57 -42.70
C VAL A 573 0.40 50.02 -42.67
N ALA A 574 -0.37 49.44 -41.75
CA ALA A 574 -1.77 49.78 -41.52
C ALA A 574 -1.87 50.97 -40.54
N GLY A 575 -2.40 52.10 -41.01
CA GLY A 575 -2.82 53.23 -40.18
C GLY A 575 -4.16 52.91 -39.52
N CYS A 576 -4.13 52.65 -38.21
CA CYS A 576 -5.24 52.12 -37.44
C CYS A 576 -5.68 53.10 -36.34
N TYR A 577 -6.96 53.05 -35.97
CA TYR A 577 -7.51 53.75 -34.81
C TYR A 577 -7.94 52.73 -33.75
N VAL A 578 -7.44 52.84 -32.52
CA VAL A 578 -7.76 51.91 -31.43
C VAL A 578 -9.18 52.18 -30.92
N ARG A 579 -10.12 51.31 -31.29
CA ARG A 579 -11.55 51.41 -30.92
C ARG A 579 -11.81 50.96 -29.49
N ASP A 580 -11.08 49.95 -29.01
CA ASP A 580 -11.28 49.45 -27.64
C ASP A 580 -10.02 48.84 -27.02
N GLY A 581 -9.96 48.84 -25.69
CA GLY A 581 -8.82 48.32 -24.93
C GLY A 581 -7.50 49.03 -25.22
N TYR A 582 -6.44 48.25 -25.46
CA TYR A 582 -5.12 48.76 -25.82
C TYR A 582 -4.35 47.76 -26.68
N VAL A 583 -3.34 48.26 -27.40
CA VAL A 583 -2.43 47.49 -28.25
C VAL A 583 -1.06 47.43 -27.60
N LEU A 584 -0.52 46.24 -27.36
CA LEU A 584 0.88 46.03 -26.98
C LEU A 584 1.69 45.59 -28.20
N ARG A 585 2.93 46.08 -28.32
CA ARG A 585 3.86 45.66 -29.40
C ARG A 585 4.11 44.15 -29.43
N GLU A 586 4.06 43.49 -28.27
CA GLU A 586 4.33 42.06 -28.09
C GLU A 586 3.06 41.18 -28.23
N ALA A 587 1.89 41.79 -28.43
CA ALA A 587 0.64 41.05 -28.62
C ALA A 587 0.57 40.34 -29.98
N ARG A 588 -0.27 39.32 -30.05
CA ARG A 588 -0.72 38.75 -31.32
C ARG A 588 -1.88 39.55 -31.88
N VAL A 589 -2.02 39.54 -33.19
CA VAL A 589 -3.06 40.24 -33.95
C VAL A 589 -3.80 39.26 -34.84
N ARG A 590 -5.12 39.37 -34.84
CA ARG A 590 -6.05 38.63 -35.70
C ARG A 590 -6.77 39.62 -36.61
N VAL A 591 -6.53 39.52 -37.91
CA VAL A 591 -7.12 40.39 -38.93
C VAL A 591 -8.48 39.83 -39.33
N LYS A 592 -9.54 40.61 -39.12
CA LYS A 592 -10.92 40.29 -39.48
C LYS A 592 -11.43 41.23 -40.57
N ARG A 593 -12.13 40.67 -41.57
CA ARG A 593 -12.90 41.40 -42.59
C ARG A 593 -14.27 40.77 -42.69
N ASN A 594 -15.33 41.56 -42.56
CA ASN A 594 -16.71 41.06 -42.50
C ASN A 594 -16.86 39.91 -41.47
N ASP A 595 -16.30 40.13 -40.27
CA ASP A 595 -16.16 39.18 -39.14
C ASP A 595 -15.43 37.85 -39.44
N THR A 596 -14.92 37.66 -40.65
CA THR A 596 -14.14 36.48 -41.03
C THR A 596 -12.65 36.72 -40.79
N VAL A 597 -11.99 35.79 -40.10
CA VAL A 597 -10.55 35.85 -39.81
C VAL A 597 -9.74 35.56 -41.08
N ILE A 598 -9.03 36.56 -41.60
CA ILE A 598 -8.14 36.43 -42.77
C ILE A 598 -6.73 35.98 -42.35
N PHE A 599 -6.24 36.46 -41.20
CA PHE A 599 -4.87 36.22 -40.77
C PHE A 599 -4.73 36.24 -39.24
N ASP A 600 -3.82 35.43 -38.70
CA ASP A 600 -3.43 35.44 -37.28
C ASP A 600 -1.89 35.39 -37.20
N GLY A 601 -1.29 36.37 -36.52
CA GLY A 601 0.16 36.49 -36.45
C GLY A 601 0.66 37.45 -35.38
N ALA A 602 1.93 37.83 -35.47
CA ALA A 602 2.58 38.76 -34.55
C ALA A 602 2.68 40.17 -35.15
N ILE A 603 2.75 41.19 -34.28
CA ILE A 603 3.04 42.57 -34.69
C ILE A 603 4.56 42.69 -34.94
N ALA A 604 4.95 43.21 -36.10
CA ALA A 604 6.35 43.48 -36.45
C ALA A 604 6.82 44.85 -35.94
N SER A 605 5.95 45.86 -36.00
CA SER A 605 6.21 47.18 -35.41
C SER A 605 4.92 47.89 -35.03
N LEU A 606 4.97 48.61 -33.91
CA LEU A 606 3.90 49.46 -33.39
C LEU A 606 4.47 50.88 -33.25
N LYS A 607 3.88 51.85 -33.97
CA LYS A 607 4.31 53.25 -33.94
C LYS A 607 3.14 54.18 -33.67
N HIS A 608 3.39 55.26 -32.94
CA HIS A 608 2.48 56.40 -32.82
C HIS A 608 3.16 57.59 -33.51
N ARG A 609 2.61 58.02 -34.64
CA ARG A 609 3.30 58.91 -35.60
C ARG A 609 4.67 58.32 -35.95
N ASP A 610 5.77 59.05 -35.75
CA ASP A 610 7.12 58.63 -36.10
C ASP A 610 7.83 57.79 -35.02
N ARG A 611 7.26 57.70 -33.80
CA ARG A 611 7.89 57.06 -32.64
C ARG A 611 7.42 55.62 -32.45
N ASP A 612 8.36 54.71 -32.20
CA ASP A 612 8.06 53.35 -31.76
C ASP A 612 7.52 53.37 -30.32
N GLU A 613 6.31 52.84 -30.12
CA GLU A 613 5.68 52.76 -28.80
C GLU A 613 5.46 51.30 -28.38
N ARG A 614 5.52 51.05 -27.07
CA ARG A 614 5.33 49.71 -26.48
C ARG A 614 3.84 49.38 -26.25
N LYS A 615 3.05 50.39 -25.89
CA LYS A 615 1.63 50.31 -25.60
C LYS A 615 0.94 51.52 -26.21
N ILE A 616 -0.12 51.31 -26.99
CA ILE A 616 -1.00 52.37 -27.48
C ILE A 616 -2.40 52.11 -26.92
N GLU A 617 -3.01 53.15 -26.37
CA GLU A 617 -4.29 53.07 -25.67
C GLU A 617 -5.47 53.41 -26.57
N LYS A 618 -6.68 53.14 -26.09
CA LYS A 618 -7.94 53.53 -26.72
C LYS A 618 -7.94 54.99 -27.18
N ASP A 619 -8.64 55.24 -28.29
CA ASP A 619 -8.83 56.55 -28.90
C ASP A 619 -7.56 57.24 -29.44
N LYS A 620 -6.51 56.46 -29.72
CA LYS A 620 -5.26 56.92 -30.36
C LYS A 620 -5.08 56.31 -31.76
N GLU A 621 -4.43 57.06 -32.64
CA GLU A 621 -4.05 56.62 -33.99
C GLU A 621 -2.65 56.00 -34.01
N CYS A 622 -2.47 54.89 -34.72
CA CYS A 622 -1.22 54.14 -34.73
C CYS A 622 -0.87 53.55 -36.10
N GLY A 623 0.42 53.41 -36.39
CA GLY A 623 0.93 52.62 -37.50
C GLY A 623 1.30 51.23 -37.02
N ILE A 624 0.63 50.20 -37.55
CA ILE A 624 0.86 48.80 -37.22
C ILE A 624 1.38 48.07 -38.47
N LYS A 625 2.54 47.43 -38.35
CA LYS A 625 3.04 46.47 -39.34
C LYS A 625 2.82 45.07 -38.80
N ILE A 626 2.20 44.20 -39.59
CA ILE A 626 1.95 42.79 -39.24
C ILE A 626 3.09 41.93 -39.82
N ALA A 627 3.62 40.99 -39.03
CA ALA A 627 4.69 40.12 -39.48
C ALA A 627 4.17 39.12 -40.53
N GLY A 628 4.75 39.13 -41.73
CA GLY A 628 4.41 38.19 -42.80
C GLY A 628 3.07 38.42 -43.50
N PHE A 629 2.39 39.55 -43.26
CA PHE A 629 1.08 39.83 -43.87
C PHE A 629 0.98 41.25 -44.43
N GLU A 630 0.76 41.34 -45.74
CA GLU A 630 0.71 42.60 -46.50
C GLU A 630 -0.66 42.87 -47.16
N LYS A 631 -1.62 41.93 -47.06
CA LYS A 631 -2.94 41.99 -47.72
C LYS A 631 -4.04 42.64 -46.84
N VAL A 632 -3.64 43.61 -46.01
CA VAL A 632 -4.56 44.43 -45.21
C VAL A 632 -5.39 45.31 -46.15
N ALA A 633 -6.66 45.54 -45.82
CA ALA A 633 -7.56 46.49 -46.49
C ALA A 633 -8.05 47.57 -45.51
N GLU A 634 -8.48 48.71 -46.04
CA GLU A 634 -9.19 49.73 -45.24
C GLU A 634 -10.57 49.19 -44.83
N GLY A 635 -10.96 49.41 -43.59
CA GLY A 635 -12.13 48.77 -42.96
C GLY A 635 -11.86 47.41 -42.30
N ASP A 636 -10.64 46.86 -42.36
CA ASP A 636 -10.28 45.66 -41.60
C ASP A 636 -10.27 45.94 -40.09
N ILE A 637 -10.72 44.98 -39.30
CA ILE A 637 -10.67 45.00 -37.83
C ILE A 637 -9.47 44.16 -37.36
N LEU A 638 -8.60 44.77 -36.57
CA LEU A 638 -7.47 44.13 -35.91
C LEU A 638 -7.82 43.83 -34.46
N GLU A 639 -8.04 42.55 -34.15
CA GLU A 639 -8.28 42.08 -32.79
C GLU A 639 -6.96 41.67 -32.14
N PHE A 640 -6.61 42.26 -31.00
CA PHE A 640 -5.35 42.02 -30.30
C PHE A 640 -5.56 41.16 -29.07
N TYR A 641 -4.69 40.17 -28.89
CA TYR A 641 -4.74 39.27 -27.75
C TYR A 641 -3.34 38.89 -27.25
N THR A 642 -3.24 38.67 -25.95
CA THR A 642 -2.07 38.06 -25.30
C THR A 642 -2.31 36.56 -25.14
N ARG A 643 -1.21 35.79 -25.11
CA ARG A 643 -1.21 34.36 -24.75
C ARG A 643 -0.56 34.22 -23.38
N GLU A 644 -1.37 33.95 -22.38
CA GLU A 644 -0.89 33.68 -21.03
C GLU A 644 -0.78 32.18 -20.81
N VAL A 645 0.36 31.76 -20.26
CA VAL A 645 0.62 30.36 -19.89
C VAL A 645 -0.02 30.14 -18.52
N VAL A 646 -1.27 29.70 -18.50
CA VAL A 646 -1.95 29.30 -17.27
C VAL A 646 -1.36 27.95 -16.86
N LYS A 647 -0.60 27.95 -15.77
CA LYS A 647 -0.24 26.69 -15.10
C LYS A 647 -1.54 26.05 -14.62
N GLY A 648 -1.82 24.84 -15.09
CA GLY A 648 -2.84 24.00 -14.45
C GLY A 648 -2.37 23.72 -13.02
N PHE A 649 -3.22 24.01 -12.04
CA PHE A 649 -3.03 23.70 -10.64
C PHE A 649 -3.74 22.38 -10.30
#